data_AF-A0A816CM90-F1
#
_entry.id   AF-A0A816CM90-F1
#
_cell.length_a   1.000
_cell.length_b   1.000
_cell.length_c   1.000
_cell.angle_alpha   90.00
_cell.angle_beta   90.00
_cell.angle_gamma   90.00
#
_symmetry.space_group_name_H-M   'P 1'
#
loop_
_entity.id
_entity.type
_entity.pdbx_description
1 polymer ?
#
loop_
_entity_poly.entity_id
_entity_poly.type
_entity_poly.pdbx_seq_one_letter_code
_entity_poly.pdbx_strand_id
1 'polypeptide(L)'
;HPNHKGLQAAYQSARNKRTPRVASILLVGLTGAGKSSTLNTLFNNNTLAEVGDTASCSSDIIEYEIEVPVVELNIDNTILRIIDIPGFGDTRSSSFDAQLIATLKNYFELHEDFKDGRVPNIVLIVAQFTDNRFEGENSAFVKMLKGLRNMKKYIFDKNNSNAIVLLTHLMSGKPKERKHPEEKCSCISSIVHQFTELPIPIITIVGENEAIEYELPQENGYFKLPNEDFYPYNLFQVIQQITTQAGDVMEFKVSKKVTKLLPFESQPVTDAMDAINAIMFNVTSTEVTESLNKSWKSMDSSVRNNNPGILQCIQTVFTKKGIKKLAELPKTENDIIMLMKEIPTNSIVPQLFQQALGIKVPKLGISLAVGQCYNIINDCTTPVSIFKFADSYTLSPIGYLIPSEIKCDMHSETKDVCQFVNSYNDYINCRLKDLNVIGQIRSEASAFNIDAGGSTGYNVITKNAAHDVRTKFTSLREYRQFRLTLANDIALDSDFESVVRDLPRFDLNDHTFVTKFQAFFQRYGTHVVISCFGGGSIEIEATVQTSGNLRSVDDLQKFTFQMKAGLTKIFETNVDSTYTDTHQSHSQANLTNITYSAYFKGGDIRHHVQNLANISSTDASRRISQWIESLTIQPLMLKTNMQLVPLSYYAEKINKNAAQNIELASKELFQASLNYVPPPPPPPPPPRPKVQPPQPENSGDCLKAGTLIMSSDGHQLPIEMIRSGDMILDIKLKPCKVIGVIYMLLDCKKFHGFSKTNCFFTGGHIFARDKSNEFFVVSKEAILKDNPFINELNVVEIKPNQSIKVMKFKNDSGKKHIVVCENVTIYKDETKYDSTTPVYFLIVESETGTYIANGYVCRHELPTFERWPNTLACFQEIFASNIVKQNSIGRKLTPSTLRRIEKIVDHVAEQLEREFSSKCETFFNDITNTGHENISTKYTIPDLSSYLTILTEMIENNYWSTFGMLIYGRCGNLIRELLDNQKQQTISISQIADFIIKSIENFSENN
;
A
#
# COMPACT_ATOMS: atom_id res chain seq x y z
N HIS A 1 -64.40 -16.56 -4.87
CA HIS A 1 -65.00 -17.06 -3.62
C HIS A 1 -64.80 -16.03 -2.51
N PRO A 2 -65.85 -15.49 -1.85
CA PRO A 2 -65.70 -14.54 -0.74
C PRO A 2 -65.06 -15.13 0.52
N ASN A 3 -65.01 -16.47 0.62
CA ASN A 3 -64.37 -17.22 1.72
C ASN A 3 -62.95 -17.72 1.37
N HIS A 4 -62.35 -17.26 0.26
CA HIS A 4 -60.98 -17.64 -0.09
C HIS A 4 -60.00 -16.89 0.81
N LYS A 5 -59.31 -17.59 1.72
CA LYS A 5 -58.42 -16.99 2.72
C LYS A 5 -57.42 -16.00 2.10
N GLY A 6 -56.81 -16.34 0.98
CA GLY A 6 -55.87 -15.43 0.29
C GLY A 6 -56.50 -14.16 -0.28
N LEU A 7 -57.79 -14.17 -0.68
CA LEU A 7 -58.49 -12.95 -1.08
C LEU A 7 -58.88 -12.09 0.13
N GLN A 8 -59.17 -12.73 1.27
CA GLN A 8 -59.42 -12.03 2.53
C GLN A 8 -58.14 -11.36 3.05
N ALA A 9 -57.00 -12.05 3.01
CA ALA A 9 -55.69 -11.48 3.32
C ALA A 9 -55.35 -10.30 2.39
N ALA A 10 -55.43 -10.47 1.06
CA ALA A 10 -55.18 -9.40 0.10
C ALA A 10 -56.10 -8.18 0.31
N TYR A 11 -57.39 -8.39 0.61
CA TYR A 11 -58.33 -7.31 0.94
C TYR A 11 -57.95 -6.59 2.24
N GLN A 12 -57.50 -7.34 3.26
CA GLN A 12 -57.07 -6.78 4.54
C GLN A 12 -55.75 -5.99 4.41
N SER A 13 -54.75 -6.50 3.68
CA SER A 13 -53.52 -5.77 3.37
C SER A 13 -53.84 -4.47 2.61
N ALA A 14 -54.71 -4.51 1.59
CA ALA A 14 -55.15 -3.30 0.88
C ALA A 14 -55.86 -2.30 1.81
N ARG A 15 -56.73 -2.76 2.71
CA ARG A 15 -57.41 -1.93 3.72
C ARG A 15 -56.42 -1.24 4.68
N ASN A 16 -55.31 -1.91 5.00
CA ASN A 16 -54.22 -1.40 5.82
C ASN A 16 -53.19 -0.56 5.05
N LYS A 17 -53.43 -0.24 3.77
CA LYS A 17 -52.46 0.43 2.87
C LYS A 17 -51.13 -0.32 2.73
N ARG A 18 -51.19 -1.65 2.66
CA ARG A 18 -50.07 -2.51 2.28
C ARG A 18 -50.35 -3.08 0.89
N THR A 19 -49.32 -3.48 0.14
CA THR A 19 -49.56 -4.08 -1.19
C THR A 19 -50.32 -5.42 -1.04
N PRO A 20 -51.40 -5.65 -1.81
CA PRO A 20 -52.19 -6.87 -1.74
C PRO A 20 -51.64 -8.01 -2.62
N ARG A 21 -50.47 -7.82 -3.25
CA ARG A 21 -49.87 -8.74 -4.23
C ARG A 21 -48.52 -9.28 -3.78
N VAL A 22 -47.73 -8.42 -3.15
CA VAL A 22 -46.36 -8.66 -2.72
C VAL A 22 -46.30 -8.26 -1.26
N ALA A 23 -45.72 -9.08 -0.39
CA ALA A 23 -45.43 -8.66 0.98
C ALA A 23 -43.99 -8.12 1.06
N SER A 24 -43.65 -7.28 2.03
CA SER A 24 -42.35 -6.58 1.99
C SER A 24 -41.71 -6.26 3.34
N ILE A 25 -40.38 -6.37 3.36
CA ILE A 25 -39.50 -6.00 4.47
C ILE A 25 -38.56 -4.87 3.99
N LEU A 26 -38.57 -3.72 4.66
CA LEU A 26 -37.58 -2.67 4.47
C LEU A 26 -36.46 -2.83 5.52
N LEU A 27 -35.22 -3.03 5.09
CA LEU A 27 -34.05 -3.02 5.98
C LEU A 27 -33.53 -1.60 6.11
N VAL A 28 -33.29 -1.15 7.35
CA VAL A 28 -32.79 0.20 7.65
C VAL A 28 -31.75 0.10 8.76
N GLY A 29 -30.68 0.89 8.71
CA GLY A 29 -29.63 0.85 9.74
C GLY A 29 -28.38 1.59 9.32
N LEU A 30 -27.51 1.89 10.29
CA LEU A 30 -26.21 2.53 10.05
C LEU A 30 -25.30 1.64 9.17
N THR A 31 -24.20 2.19 8.63
CA THR A 31 -23.12 1.34 8.09
C THR A 31 -22.55 0.45 9.20
N GLY A 32 -22.15 -0.78 8.87
CA GLY A 32 -21.63 -1.75 9.84
C GLY A 32 -22.69 -2.36 10.77
N ALA A 33 -23.96 -1.93 10.73
CA ALA A 33 -25.02 -2.45 11.59
C ALA A 33 -25.38 -3.94 11.35
N GLY A 34 -24.80 -4.60 10.35
CA GLY A 34 -25.07 -6.01 10.04
C GLY A 34 -26.35 -6.26 9.23
N LYS A 35 -26.80 -5.30 8.40
CA LYS A 35 -27.99 -5.46 7.54
C LYS A 35 -27.86 -6.63 6.57
N SER A 36 -26.79 -6.62 5.76
CA SER A 36 -26.50 -7.65 4.74
C SER A 36 -26.27 -9.03 5.36
N SER A 37 -25.55 -9.08 6.49
CA SER A 37 -25.33 -10.32 7.24
C SER A 37 -26.64 -10.85 7.85
N THR A 38 -27.51 -9.99 8.42
CA THR A 38 -28.85 -10.39 8.88
C THR A 38 -29.71 -10.93 7.74
N LEU A 39 -29.65 -10.36 6.54
CA LEU A 39 -30.32 -10.90 5.36
C LEU A 39 -29.81 -12.32 5.04
N ASN A 40 -28.49 -12.50 5.01
CA ASN A 40 -27.88 -13.80 4.73
C ASN A 40 -28.26 -14.85 5.79
N THR A 41 -28.26 -14.50 7.09
CA THR A 41 -28.68 -15.39 8.18
C THR A 41 -30.18 -15.72 8.11
N LEU A 42 -31.05 -14.74 7.81
CA LEU A 42 -32.50 -14.96 7.69
C LEU A 42 -32.85 -15.99 6.61
N PHE A 43 -32.16 -15.97 5.47
CA PHE A 43 -32.44 -16.89 4.36
C PHE A 43 -31.49 -18.08 4.27
N ASN A 44 -30.64 -18.27 5.28
CA ASN A 44 -29.59 -19.30 5.32
C ASN A 44 -28.78 -19.35 4.00
N ASN A 45 -28.37 -18.17 3.52
CA ASN A 45 -27.68 -18.00 2.25
C ASN A 45 -26.61 -16.90 2.36
N ASN A 46 -25.37 -17.31 2.57
CA ASN A 46 -24.21 -16.43 2.76
C ASN A 46 -23.80 -15.65 1.49
N THR A 47 -24.49 -15.84 0.36
CA THR A 47 -24.20 -15.18 -0.93
C THR A 47 -25.29 -14.23 -1.40
N LEU A 48 -26.36 -14.06 -0.62
CA LEU A 48 -27.53 -13.30 -1.06
C LEU A 48 -27.24 -11.78 -1.13
N ALA A 49 -26.73 -11.22 -0.04
CA ALA A 49 -26.14 -9.89 -0.01
C ALA A 49 -24.63 -9.97 0.19
N GLU A 50 -23.92 -9.02 -0.43
CA GLU A 50 -22.49 -8.84 -0.24
C GLU A 50 -22.22 -8.25 1.15
N VAL A 51 -21.27 -8.85 1.86
CA VAL A 51 -20.81 -8.46 3.21
C VAL A 51 -19.35 -8.01 3.09
N GLY A 52 -18.94 -7.06 3.92
CA GLY A 52 -17.57 -6.56 3.95
C GLY A 52 -17.30 -5.75 5.22
N ASP A 53 -16.05 -5.76 5.67
CA ASP A 53 -15.72 -5.65 7.09
C ASP A 53 -15.79 -4.22 7.65
N THR A 54 -15.63 -3.19 6.81
CA THR A 54 -15.48 -1.79 7.27
C THR A 54 -16.10 -0.70 6.39
N ALA A 55 -16.60 -1.01 5.19
CA ALA A 55 -17.16 -0.01 4.26
C ALA A 55 -18.55 -0.44 3.75
N SER A 56 -19.49 0.49 3.57
CA SER A 56 -20.85 0.15 3.08
C SER A 56 -20.79 -0.44 1.67
N CYS A 57 -21.05 -1.75 1.57
CA CYS A 57 -21.13 -2.52 0.33
C CYS A 57 -22.34 -2.12 -0.52
N SER A 58 -23.51 -1.90 0.10
CA SER A 58 -24.68 -1.34 -0.57
C SER A 58 -24.44 0.16 -0.87
N SER A 59 -24.24 0.51 -2.14
CA SER A 59 -24.19 1.90 -2.63
C SER A 59 -25.53 2.39 -3.20
N ASP A 60 -26.45 1.47 -3.46
CA ASP A 60 -27.73 1.66 -4.15
C ASP A 60 -28.86 0.97 -3.37
N ILE A 61 -30.13 1.26 -3.68
CA ILE A 61 -31.28 0.57 -3.09
C ILE A 61 -31.45 -0.77 -3.82
N ILE A 62 -31.37 -1.89 -3.11
CA ILE A 62 -31.40 -3.23 -3.68
C ILE A 62 -32.73 -3.91 -3.32
N GLU A 63 -33.38 -4.51 -4.31
CA GLU A 63 -34.60 -5.29 -4.13
C GLU A 63 -34.28 -6.78 -4.25
N TYR A 64 -34.64 -7.57 -3.26
CA TYR A 64 -34.64 -9.03 -3.35
C TYR A 64 -36.09 -9.50 -3.47
N GLU A 65 -36.43 -10.22 -4.53
CA GLU A 65 -37.79 -10.77 -4.72
C GLU A 65 -37.76 -12.27 -4.46
N ILE A 66 -38.50 -12.68 -3.44
CA ILE A 66 -38.46 -13.99 -2.83
C ILE A 66 -39.80 -14.66 -3.18
N GLU A 67 -39.82 -15.66 -4.05
CA GLU A 67 -41.01 -16.45 -4.34
C GLU A 67 -41.42 -17.33 -3.15
N VAL A 68 -42.72 -17.39 -2.90
CA VAL A 68 -43.33 -18.00 -1.72
C VAL A 68 -44.60 -18.76 -2.13
N PRO A 69 -44.60 -20.11 -2.08
CA PRO A 69 -45.82 -20.89 -2.22
C PRO A 69 -46.56 -20.95 -0.88
N VAL A 70 -47.71 -20.28 -0.76
CA VAL A 70 -48.54 -20.38 0.46
C VAL A 70 -49.59 -21.48 0.27
N VAL A 71 -49.17 -22.71 0.55
CA VAL A 71 -49.99 -23.93 0.41
C VAL A 71 -51.31 -23.82 1.17
N GLU A 72 -51.30 -23.21 2.35
CA GLU A 72 -52.47 -23.01 3.22
C GLU A 72 -53.54 -22.05 2.66
N LEU A 73 -53.13 -21.19 1.72
CA LEU A 73 -53.98 -20.26 0.99
C LEU A 73 -54.29 -20.74 -0.43
N ASN A 74 -53.68 -21.86 -0.86
CA ASN A 74 -53.73 -22.42 -2.20
C ASN A 74 -53.26 -21.41 -3.28
N ILE A 75 -52.16 -20.71 -3.00
CA ILE A 75 -51.52 -19.73 -3.89
C ILE A 75 -50.03 -20.07 -4.06
N ASP A 76 -49.66 -20.50 -5.27
CA ASP A 76 -48.31 -21.02 -5.56
C ASP A 76 -47.31 -19.93 -6.00
N ASN A 77 -47.75 -18.67 -6.08
CA ASN A 77 -47.02 -17.57 -6.72
C ASN A 77 -47.02 -16.25 -5.92
N THR A 78 -46.96 -16.30 -4.58
CA THR A 78 -46.78 -15.08 -3.79
C THR A 78 -45.31 -14.65 -3.76
N ILE A 79 -45.05 -13.37 -3.51
CA ILE A 79 -43.69 -12.81 -3.49
C ILE A 79 -43.49 -11.99 -2.21
N LEU A 80 -42.36 -12.21 -1.54
CA LEU A 80 -41.80 -11.35 -0.50
C LEU A 80 -40.72 -10.46 -1.13
N ARG A 81 -40.84 -9.14 -1.06
CA ARG A 81 -39.80 -8.19 -1.49
C ARG A 81 -39.02 -7.66 -0.30
N ILE A 82 -37.70 -7.78 -0.32
CA ILE A 82 -36.82 -7.16 0.67
C ILE A 82 -36.11 -5.98 0.04
N ILE A 83 -36.22 -4.83 0.67
CA ILE A 83 -35.65 -3.57 0.21
C ILE A 83 -34.47 -3.28 1.14
N ASP A 84 -33.25 -3.60 0.69
CA ASP A 84 -32.03 -3.19 1.39
C ASP A 84 -31.64 -1.78 0.93
N ILE A 85 -31.29 -0.93 1.89
CA ILE A 85 -30.89 0.46 1.61
C ILE A 85 -29.48 0.70 2.17
N PRO A 86 -28.69 1.59 1.54
CA PRO A 86 -27.37 1.98 2.04
C PRO A 86 -27.36 2.42 3.51
N GLY A 87 -26.19 2.29 4.16
CA GLY A 87 -26.02 2.74 5.55
C GLY A 87 -26.28 4.23 5.74
N PHE A 88 -27.11 4.58 6.73
CA PHE A 88 -27.28 5.97 7.18
C PHE A 88 -26.11 6.42 8.06
N GLY A 89 -25.78 7.71 8.01
CA GLY A 89 -24.99 8.39 9.04
C GLY A 89 -23.50 8.02 9.11
N ASP A 90 -22.88 7.72 7.96
CA ASP A 90 -21.49 7.29 7.82
C ASP A 90 -20.58 8.39 7.23
N THR A 91 -19.27 8.15 7.21
CA THR A 91 -18.13 8.89 6.65
C THR A 91 -18.34 9.59 5.29
N ARG A 92 -19.39 9.26 4.54
CA ARG A 92 -19.72 9.77 3.19
C ARG A 92 -20.44 11.13 3.18
N SER A 93 -20.50 11.81 4.33
CA SER A 93 -21.05 13.16 4.56
C SER A 93 -22.58 13.30 4.47
N SER A 94 -23.11 14.40 5.01
CA SER A 94 -24.56 14.66 5.12
C SER A 94 -25.28 14.82 3.77
N SER A 95 -24.56 15.00 2.66
CA SER A 95 -25.16 14.97 1.32
C SER A 95 -25.56 13.55 0.91
N PHE A 96 -24.84 12.51 1.37
CA PHE A 96 -25.19 11.11 1.06
C PHE A 96 -26.50 10.69 1.76
N ASP A 97 -26.68 11.08 3.04
CA ASP A 97 -27.95 10.86 3.75
C ASP A 97 -29.13 11.56 3.04
N ALA A 98 -28.90 12.75 2.49
CA ALA A 98 -29.89 13.48 1.69
C ALA A 98 -30.19 12.78 0.36
N GLN A 99 -29.16 12.30 -0.33
CA GLN A 99 -29.25 11.52 -1.56
C GLN A 99 -30.08 10.24 -1.34
N LEU A 100 -29.83 9.55 -0.23
CA LEU A 100 -30.54 8.35 0.20
C LEU A 100 -32.01 8.63 0.50
N ILE A 101 -32.32 9.64 1.32
CA ILE A 101 -33.71 10.04 1.64
C ILE A 101 -34.48 10.45 0.38
N ALA A 102 -33.87 11.24 -0.50
CA ALA A 102 -34.49 11.67 -1.75
C ALA A 102 -34.75 10.49 -2.70
N THR A 103 -33.78 9.57 -2.83
CA THR A 103 -33.94 8.36 -3.65
C THR A 103 -35.01 7.45 -3.07
N LEU A 104 -35.02 7.22 -1.75
CA LEU A 104 -36.01 6.38 -1.09
C LEU A 104 -37.43 6.97 -1.18
N LYS A 105 -37.56 8.30 -1.15
CA LYS A 105 -38.82 8.99 -1.42
C LYS A 105 -39.29 8.77 -2.86
N ASN A 106 -38.43 9.03 -3.84
CA ASN A 106 -38.73 8.83 -5.25
C ASN A 106 -39.07 7.36 -5.55
N TYR A 107 -38.38 6.43 -4.90
CA TYR A 107 -38.68 5.00 -4.92
C TYR A 107 -40.11 4.72 -4.48
N PHE A 108 -40.53 5.13 -3.28
CA PHE A 108 -41.91 4.90 -2.81
C PHE A 108 -42.97 5.66 -3.64
N GLU A 109 -42.64 6.79 -4.25
CA GLU A 109 -43.55 7.55 -5.11
C GLU A 109 -43.73 6.96 -6.52
N LEU A 110 -42.73 6.28 -7.07
CA LEU A 110 -42.76 5.71 -8.42
C LEU A 110 -42.97 4.19 -8.47
N HIS A 111 -42.55 3.45 -7.45
CA HIS A 111 -42.60 1.99 -7.44
C HIS A 111 -44.05 1.48 -7.48
N GLU A 112 -44.34 0.51 -8.35
CA GLU A 112 -45.71 0.12 -8.71
C GLU A 112 -46.57 -0.35 -7.53
N ASP A 113 -45.97 -1.06 -6.57
CA ASP A 113 -46.64 -1.52 -5.35
C ASP A 113 -46.87 -0.41 -4.32
N PHE A 114 -46.09 0.68 -4.33
CA PHE A 114 -46.06 1.68 -3.25
C PHE A 114 -46.65 3.05 -3.60
N LYS A 115 -46.60 3.44 -4.89
CA LYS A 115 -47.02 4.77 -5.41
C LYS A 115 -48.39 5.27 -4.95
N ASP A 116 -49.32 4.37 -4.64
CA ASP A 116 -50.66 4.69 -4.13
C ASP A 116 -50.67 5.06 -2.62
N GLY A 117 -49.51 5.40 -2.05
CA GLY A 117 -49.33 5.68 -0.63
C GLY A 117 -49.40 4.42 0.23
N ARG A 118 -48.89 3.29 -0.29
CA ARG A 118 -48.76 2.04 0.48
C ARG A 118 -47.43 1.98 1.22
N VAL A 119 -47.40 1.25 2.34
CA VAL A 119 -46.23 1.09 3.21
C VAL A 119 -45.74 -0.38 3.25
N PRO A 120 -44.46 -0.64 3.60
CA PRO A 120 -43.96 -2.00 3.81
C PRO A 120 -44.69 -2.75 4.94
N ASN A 121 -44.77 -4.08 4.84
CA ASN A 121 -45.38 -4.92 5.87
C ASN A 121 -44.53 -4.96 7.15
N ILE A 122 -43.20 -4.92 7.00
CA ILE A 122 -42.21 -4.85 8.09
C ILE A 122 -41.14 -3.81 7.75
N VAL A 123 -40.65 -3.11 8.77
CA VAL A 123 -39.48 -2.23 8.74
C VAL A 123 -38.52 -2.72 9.83
N LEU A 124 -37.40 -3.32 9.41
CA LEU A 124 -36.40 -3.86 10.31
C LEU A 124 -35.28 -2.83 10.50
N ILE A 125 -35.25 -2.20 11.67
CA ILE A 125 -34.27 -1.20 12.07
C ILE A 125 -33.11 -1.93 12.76
N VAL A 126 -32.02 -2.10 12.04
CA VAL A 126 -30.82 -2.84 12.48
C VAL A 126 -29.80 -1.88 13.09
N ALA A 127 -29.29 -2.23 14.27
CA ALA A 127 -28.22 -1.52 14.97
C ALA A 127 -27.26 -2.52 15.64
N GLN A 128 -26.02 -2.11 15.95
CA GLN A 128 -25.09 -2.96 16.69
C GLN A 128 -25.42 -2.95 18.19
N PHE A 129 -25.43 -4.11 18.83
CA PHE A 129 -25.53 -4.27 20.28
C PHE A 129 -24.30 -3.72 21.02
N THR A 130 -23.13 -3.62 20.37
CA THR A 130 -21.92 -3.02 20.96
C THR A 130 -21.85 -1.51 20.89
N ASP A 131 -22.56 -0.87 19.95
CA ASP A 131 -22.55 0.59 19.91
C ASP A 131 -23.17 1.13 21.20
N ASN A 132 -22.48 2.09 21.83
CA ASN A 132 -22.93 2.80 23.02
C ASN A 132 -23.26 4.28 22.73
N ARG A 133 -23.16 4.68 21.46
CA ARG A 133 -23.44 6.03 20.94
C ARG A 133 -24.85 6.11 20.35
N PHE A 134 -25.82 5.45 21.00
CA PHE A 134 -27.25 5.56 20.67
C PHE A 134 -27.93 6.69 21.47
N GLU A 135 -27.47 6.97 22.69
CA GLU A 135 -27.97 8.06 23.53
C GLU A 135 -27.50 9.46 23.07
N GLY A 136 -28.34 10.47 23.34
CA GLY A 136 -28.08 11.88 23.05
C GLY A 136 -28.64 12.37 21.71
N GLU A 137 -29.06 13.64 21.67
CA GLU A 137 -29.82 14.22 20.54
C GLU A 137 -29.06 14.28 19.20
N ASN A 138 -27.73 14.12 19.27
CA ASN A 138 -26.76 14.20 18.18
C ASN A 138 -26.15 12.84 17.79
N SER A 139 -26.60 11.75 18.42
CA SER A 139 -26.12 10.40 18.18
C SER A 139 -26.41 9.96 16.73
N ALA A 140 -25.59 9.08 16.16
CA ALA A 140 -25.77 8.62 14.77
C ALA A 140 -27.11 7.89 14.61
N PHE A 141 -27.46 7.06 15.60
CA PHE A 141 -28.73 6.36 15.67
C PHE A 141 -29.92 7.34 15.75
N VAL A 142 -29.87 8.35 16.61
CA VAL A 142 -30.93 9.37 16.73
C VAL A 142 -31.04 10.22 15.45
N LYS A 143 -29.94 10.52 14.77
CA LYS A 143 -29.96 11.20 13.46
C LYS A 143 -30.63 10.37 12.37
N MET A 144 -30.34 9.06 12.31
CA MET A 144 -31.05 8.14 11.41
C MET A 144 -32.55 8.13 11.71
N LEU A 145 -32.96 7.98 12.97
CA LEU A 145 -34.38 8.02 13.38
C LEU A 145 -35.05 9.36 13.01
N LYS A 146 -34.37 10.49 13.22
CA LYS A 146 -34.82 11.82 12.81
C LYS A 146 -34.97 11.94 11.28
N GLY A 147 -34.07 11.34 10.50
CA GLY A 147 -34.18 11.27 9.04
C GLY A 147 -35.39 10.43 8.58
N LEU A 148 -35.60 9.26 9.18
CA LEU A 148 -36.76 8.39 8.90
C LEU A 148 -38.10 9.03 9.28
N ARG A 149 -38.12 9.96 10.25
CA ARG A 149 -39.34 10.72 10.59
C ARG A 149 -39.90 11.49 9.39
N ASN A 150 -39.04 12.05 8.53
CA ASN A 150 -39.47 12.72 7.28
C ASN A 150 -40.12 11.75 6.28
N MET A 151 -39.76 10.47 6.38
CA MET A 151 -40.28 9.38 5.55
C MET A 151 -41.50 8.67 6.16
N LYS A 152 -42.01 9.10 7.33
CA LYS A 152 -43.07 8.43 8.10
C LYS A 152 -44.28 8.03 7.27
N LYS A 153 -44.73 8.87 6.32
CA LYS A 153 -45.92 8.61 5.49
C LYS A 153 -45.73 7.52 4.42
N TYR A 154 -44.50 7.10 4.13
CA TYR A 154 -44.17 6.04 3.16
C TYR A 154 -43.73 4.73 3.83
N ILE A 155 -43.13 4.82 5.02
CA ILE A 155 -42.47 3.69 5.69
C ILE A 155 -43.31 3.09 6.80
N PHE A 156 -44.06 3.90 7.57
CA PHE A 156 -44.70 3.45 8.80
C PHE A 156 -46.24 3.42 8.71
N ASP A 157 -46.82 2.30 9.12
CA ASP A 157 -48.27 2.17 9.30
C ASP A 157 -48.72 3.06 10.48
N LYS A 158 -49.88 3.71 10.32
CA LYS A 158 -50.44 4.63 11.32
C LYS A 158 -51.30 3.92 12.36
N ASN A 159 -51.80 2.73 12.05
CA ASN A 159 -52.82 2.02 12.82
C ASN A 159 -52.23 0.81 13.56
N ASN A 160 -51.23 0.17 12.97
CA ASN A 160 -50.54 -0.99 13.54
C ASN A 160 -49.03 -0.72 13.57
N SER A 161 -48.30 -1.23 14.55
CA SER A 161 -46.84 -1.22 14.49
C SER A 161 -46.38 -2.11 13.33
N ASN A 162 -45.52 -1.60 12.46
CA ASN A 162 -44.83 -2.38 11.42
C ASN A 162 -43.30 -2.34 11.60
N ALA A 163 -42.79 -1.87 12.74
CA ALA A 163 -41.37 -1.67 12.98
C ALA A 163 -40.81 -2.64 14.04
N ILE A 164 -39.67 -3.24 13.75
CA ILE A 164 -38.88 -4.11 14.64
C ILE A 164 -37.49 -3.49 14.78
N VAL A 165 -36.93 -3.45 15.98
CA VAL A 165 -35.52 -3.09 16.19
C VAL A 165 -34.71 -4.37 16.44
N LEU A 166 -33.67 -4.59 15.65
CA LEU A 166 -32.76 -5.73 15.80
C LEU A 166 -31.37 -5.24 16.22
N LEU A 167 -30.88 -5.75 17.35
CA LEU A 167 -29.56 -5.48 17.88
C LEU A 167 -28.62 -6.66 17.55
N THR A 168 -27.80 -6.49 16.52
CA THR A 168 -26.84 -7.50 16.02
C THR A 168 -25.53 -7.48 16.81
N HIS A 169 -24.60 -8.42 16.60
CA HIS A 169 -23.30 -8.47 17.29
C HIS A 169 -23.43 -8.60 18.82
N LEU A 170 -24.43 -9.36 19.30
CA LEU A 170 -24.62 -9.63 20.73
C LEU A 170 -23.34 -10.21 21.36
N MET A 171 -22.66 -11.12 20.65
CA MET A 171 -21.45 -11.80 21.13
C MET A 171 -20.22 -10.90 21.20
N SER A 172 -20.27 -9.70 20.64
CA SER A 172 -19.23 -8.68 20.83
C SER A 172 -19.48 -7.82 22.10
N GLY A 173 -20.65 -7.91 22.75
CA GLY A 173 -20.98 -7.18 23.99
C GLY A 173 -20.25 -7.70 25.26
N LYS A 174 -20.46 -7.11 26.44
CA LYS A 174 -19.85 -7.64 27.69
C LYS A 174 -20.58 -8.90 28.20
N PRO A 175 -19.91 -9.87 28.86
CA PRO A 175 -20.55 -11.12 29.30
C PRO A 175 -21.83 -10.97 30.16
N LYS A 176 -21.93 -9.92 30.98
CA LYS A 176 -23.16 -9.62 31.75
C LYS A 176 -24.29 -9.11 30.86
N GLU A 177 -23.96 -8.22 29.92
CA GLU A 177 -24.90 -7.62 28.96
C GLU A 177 -25.44 -8.66 27.96
N ARG A 178 -24.61 -9.65 27.58
CA ARG A 178 -25.01 -10.78 26.71
C ARG A 178 -26.11 -11.65 27.32
N LYS A 179 -26.05 -11.89 28.64
CA LYS A 179 -27.01 -12.73 29.37
C LYS A 179 -28.27 -11.97 29.77
N HIS A 180 -28.18 -10.65 29.89
CA HIS A 180 -29.27 -9.76 30.28
C HIS A 180 -29.35 -8.54 29.34
N PRO A 181 -29.71 -8.74 28.06
CA PRO A 181 -29.80 -7.66 27.08
C PRO A 181 -31.03 -6.76 27.28
N GLU A 182 -31.97 -7.13 28.15
CA GLU A 182 -33.28 -6.49 28.30
C GLU A 182 -33.17 -5.03 28.74
N GLU A 183 -32.16 -4.69 29.57
CA GLU A 183 -31.85 -3.31 29.97
C GLU A 183 -31.52 -2.45 28.72
N LYS A 184 -30.69 -2.98 27.81
CA LYS A 184 -30.27 -2.28 26.60
C LYS A 184 -31.37 -2.21 25.54
N CYS A 185 -32.14 -3.29 25.37
CA CYS A 185 -33.34 -3.31 24.55
C CYS A 185 -34.38 -2.30 25.03
N SER A 186 -34.56 -2.15 26.36
CA SER A 186 -35.49 -1.19 26.96
C SER A 186 -35.02 0.26 26.77
N CYS A 187 -33.72 0.54 26.92
CA CYS A 187 -33.16 1.86 26.63
C CYS A 187 -33.37 2.25 25.16
N ILE A 188 -33.01 1.36 24.21
CA ILE A 188 -33.17 1.64 22.78
C ILE A 188 -34.65 1.80 22.40
N SER A 189 -35.56 0.98 22.94
CA SER A 189 -37.01 1.15 22.76
C SER A 189 -37.49 2.53 23.24
N SER A 190 -36.97 3.01 24.38
CA SER A 190 -37.29 4.32 24.94
C SER A 190 -36.78 5.47 24.06
N ILE A 191 -35.59 5.32 23.46
CA ILE A 191 -35.00 6.31 22.55
C ILE A 191 -35.77 6.37 21.22
N VAL A 192 -36.14 5.22 20.66
CA VAL A 192 -36.97 5.17 19.44
C VAL A 192 -38.32 5.84 19.72
N HIS A 193 -38.95 5.56 20.86
CA HIS A 193 -40.17 6.25 21.32
C HIS A 193 -39.97 7.76 21.54
N GLN A 194 -38.82 8.21 22.05
CA GLN A 194 -38.54 9.63 22.27
C GLN A 194 -38.36 10.41 20.97
N PHE A 195 -37.68 9.84 19.97
CA PHE A 195 -37.28 10.55 18.76
C PHE A 195 -38.11 10.24 17.52
N THR A 196 -39.02 9.27 17.59
CA THR A 196 -39.97 8.94 16.52
C THR A 196 -41.41 8.95 17.02
N GLU A 197 -42.36 9.10 16.09
CA GLU A 197 -43.79 8.98 16.38
C GLU A 197 -44.31 7.62 15.90
N LEU A 198 -43.60 6.54 16.24
CA LEU A 198 -43.94 5.17 15.87
C LEU A 198 -45.04 4.59 16.77
N PRO A 199 -45.88 3.65 16.27
CA PRO A 199 -46.88 2.98 17.09
C PRO A 199 -46.23 2.14 18.21
N ILE A 200 -46.84 2.18 19.40
CA ILE A 200 -46.38 1.45 20.59
C ILE A 200 -47.20 0.14 20.71
N PRO A 201 -46.60 -1.00 21.08
CA PRO A 201 -45.19 -1.21 21.37
C PRO A 201 -44.33 -1.38 20.11
N ILE A 202 -43.07 -0.95 20.22
CA ILE A 202 -41.99 -1.29 19.29
C ILE A 202 -41.26 -2.49 19.90
N ILE A 203 -41.09 -3.56 19.13
CA ILE A 203 -40.45 -4.77 19.62
C ILE A 203 -38.95 -4.68 19.29
N THR A 204 -38.13 -4.70 20.33
CA THR A 204 -36.66 -4.71 20.23
C THR A 204 -36.13 -6.07 20.65
N ILE A 205 -35.35 -6.70 19.77
CA ILE A 205 -34.74 -8.02 20.00
C ILE A 205 -33.24 -7.99 19.73
N VAL A 206 -32.54 -9.03 20.18
CA VAL A 206 -31.13 -9.27 19.91
C VAL A 206 -30.94 -10.35 18.84
N GLY A 207 -29.77 -10.36 18.20
CA GLY A 207 -29.37 -11.39 17.25
C GLY A 207 -27.85 -11.49 17.14
N GLU A 208 -27.38 -12.64 16.65
CA GLU A 208 -25.98 -12.82 16.28
C GLU A 208 -25.88 -13.37 14.85
N ASN A 209 -25.26 -12.61 13.96
CA ASN A 209 -25.12 -12.98 12.55
C ASN A 209 -23.90 -13.90 12.33
N GLU A 210 -22.87 -13.76 13.18
CA GLU A 210 -21.61 -14.52 13.15
C GLU A 210 -21.66 -15.73 14.11
N ALA A 211 -22.85 -16.28 14.37
CA ALA A 211 -23.08 -17.28 15.42
C ALA A 211 -22.20 -18.54 15.32
N ILE A 212 -21.74 -18.88 14.11
CA ILE A 212 -20.81 -19.98 13.84
C ILE A 212 -19.40 -19.65 14.34
N GLU A 213 -18.92 -18.43 14.12
CA GLU A 213 -17.57 -17.97 14.51
C GLU A 213 -17.43 -17.87 16.04
N TYR A 214 -18.53 -17.58 16.72
CA TYR A 214 -18.62 -17.59 18.19
C TYR A 214 -18.99 -18.96 18.79
N GLU A 215 -18.95 -20.03 17.99
CA GLU A 215 -19.24 -21.42 18.40
C GLU A 215 -20.59 -21.59 19.15
N LEU A 216 -21.61 -20.81 18.78
CA LEU A 216 -22.89 -20.85 19.49
C LEU A 216 -23.63 -22.19 19.28
N PRO A 217 -24.17 -22.80 20.35
CA PRO A 217 -24.85 -24.08 20.24
C PRO A 217 -26.11 -23.97 19.37
N GLN A 218 -26.29 -24.90 18.45
CA GLN A 218 -27.46 -24.96 17.58
C GLN A 218 -28.46 -25.99 18.12
N GLU A 219 -29.68 -25.56 18.43
CA GLU A 219 -30.79 -26.43 18.84
C GLU A 219 -31.93 -26.31 17.81
N ASN A 220 -32.45 -27.44 17.33
CA ASN A 220 -33.54 -27.50 16.34
C ASN A 220 -33.31 -26.66 15.06
N GLY A 221 -32.05 -26.45 14.67
CA GLY A 221 -31.66 -25.67 13.50
C GLY A 221 -31.41 -24.18 13.75
N TYR A 222 -31.61 -23.68 14.97
CA TYR A 222 -31.42 -22.26 15.33
C TYR A 222 -30.29 -22.09 16.35
N PHE A 223 -29.58 -20.96 16.30
CA PHE A 223 -28.49 -20.66 17.22
C PHE A 223 -29.04 -20.15 18.55
N LYS A 224 -28.65 -20.80 19.64
CA LYS A 224 -29.03 -20.40 20.99
C LYS A 224 -28.08 -19.31 21.50
N LEU A 225 -28.65 -18.15 21.79
CA LEU A 225 -27.95 -16.97 22.29
C LEU A 225 -27.70 -17.07 23.81
N PRO A 226 -26.76 -16.28 24.38
CA PRO A 226 -26.46 -16.32 25.82
C PRO A 226 -27.58 -15.89 26.77
N ASN A 227 -28.68 -15.33 26.24
CA ASN A 227 -29.90 -15.00 26.98
C ASN A 227 -31.02 -16.04 26.79
N GLU A 228 -30.68 -17.24 26.29
CA GLU A 228 -31.58 -18.37 26.00
C GLU A 228 -32.56 -18.16 24.81
N ASP A 229 -32.47 -17.03 24.08
CA ASP A 229 -33.19 -16.83 22.81
C ASP A 229 -32.62 -17.68 21.66
N PHE A 230 -33.43 -17.94 20.63
CA PHE A 230 -33.02 -18.66 19.42
C PHE A 230 -33.02 -17.74 18.20
N TYR A 231 -31.86 -17.54 17.57
CA TYR A 231 -31.73 -16.67 16.39
C TYR A 231 -31.53 -17.50 15.10
N PRO A 232 -32.19 -17.15 13.98
CA PRO A 232 -33.17 -16.07 13.78
C PRO A 232 -34.64 -16.41 14.17
N TYR A 233 -34.90 -17.52 14.87
CA TYR A 233 -36.27 -17.97 15.21
C TYR A 233 -37.13 -16.91 15.93
N ASN A 234 -36.60 -16.26 16.97
CA ASN A 234 -37.30 -15.20 17.71
C ASN A 234 -37.67 -14.01 16.80
N LEU A 235 -36.82 -13.67 15.81
CA LEU A 235 -37.12 -12.63 14.81
C LEU A 235 -38.29 -13.06 13.91
N PHE A 236 -38.33 -14.32 13.47
CA PHE A 236 -39.47 -14.84 12.72
C PHE A 236 -40.78 -14.83 13.53
N GLN A 237 -40.73 -15.20 14.82
CA GLN A 237 -41.91 -15.13 15.70
C GLN A 237 -42.43 -13.69 15.83
N VAL A 238 -41.55 -12.70 16.01
CA VAL A 238 -41.93 -11.28 16.11
C VAL A 238 -42.50 -10.76 14.78
N ILE A 239 -41.89 -11.12 13.64
CA ILE A 239 -42.43 -10.81 12.31
C ILE A 239 -43.85 -11.40 12.18
N GLN A 240 -44.02 -12.69 12.47
CA GLN A 240 -45.30 -13.39 12.36
C GLN A 240 -46.37 -12.79 13.28
N GLN A 241 -46.00 -12.40 14.50
CA GLN A 241 -46.87 -11.70 15.45
C GLN A 241 -47.35 -10.36 14.88
N ILE A 242 -46.43 -9.53 14.39
CA ILE A 242 -46.76 -8.21 13.81
C ILE A 242 -47.63 -8.35 12.56
N THR A 243 -47.27 -9.26 11.65
CA THR A 243 -48.08 -9.50 10.44
C THR A 243 -49.46 -10.02 10.80
N THR A 244 -49.57 -10.96 11.74
CA THR A 244 -50.87 -11.54 12.16
C THR A 244 -51.76 -10.52 12.87
N GLN A 245 -51.18 -9.66 13.72
CA GLN A 245 -51.92 -8.55 14.36
C GLN A 245 -52.48 -7.55 13.33
N ALA A 246 -51.77 -7.32 12.23
CA ALA A 246 -52.27 -6.51 11.11
C ALA A 246 -53.24 -7.28 10.18
N GLY A 247 -53.11 -8.61 10.10
CA GLY A 247 -53.90 -9.50 9.23
C GLY A 247 -53.21 -9.97 7.93
N ASP A 248 -51.87 -9.96 7.90
CA ASP A 248 -51.01 -10.45 6.80
C ASP A 248 -50.45 -11.88 7.12
N VAL A 249 -50.11 -12.69 6.10
CA VAL A 249 -49.64 -14.12 6.20
C VAL A 249 -48.47 -14.38 5.21
N MET A 250 -47.40 -15.14 5.57
CA MET A 250 -46.14 -15.27 4.76
C MET A 250 -45.24 -16.52 5.01
N GLU A 251 -44.36 -16.86 4.04
CA GLU A 251 -43.17 -17.80 4.09
C GLU A 251 -42.04 -17.39 3.07
N PHE A 252 -41.11 -18.26 2.58
CA PHE A 252 -39.80 -17.83 1.96
C PHE A 252 -39.06 -18.75 0.90
N LYS A 253 -38.59 -18.24 -0.28
CA LYS A 253 -37.36 -18.64 -1.08
C LYS A 253 -36.97 -17.65 -2.23
N VAL A 254 -35.71 -17.50 -2.71
CA VAL A 254 -35.11 -16.17 -3.09
C VAL A 254 -34.68 -15.85 -4.57
N SER A 255 -34.76 -14.56 -5.02
CA SER A 255 -34.11 -13.90 -6.21
C SER A 255 -33.75 -12.37 -6.03
N LYS A 256 -33.19 -11.63 -7.02
CA LYS A 256 -32.54 -10.26 -6.86
C LYS A 256 -32.73 -9.24 -8.04
N LYS A 257 -32.83 -7.92 -7.72
CA LYS A 257 -33.02 -6.73 -8.59
C LYS A 257 -32.38 -5.45 -7.95
N VAL A 258 -32.07 -4.37 -8.71
CA VAL A 258 -31.29 -3.19 -8.21
C VAL A 258 -31.83 -1.84 -8.71
N THR A 259 -31.86 -0.81 -7.85
CA THR A 259 -32.27 0.58 -8.13
C THR A 259 -31.20 1.61 -7.73
N LYS A 260 -30.72 2.41 -8.68
CA LYS A 260 -29.62 3.37 -8.46
C LYS A 260 -30.02 4.65 -7.69
N LEU A 261 -29.08 5.22 -6.92
CA LEU A 261 -29.26 6.53 -6.27
C LEU A 261 -29.42 7.70 -7.27
N LEU A 262 -30.18 8.72 -6.87
CA LEU A 262 -30.34 9.98 -7.61
C LEU A 262 -29.04 10.82 -7.62
N PRO A 263 -28.72 11.58 -8.69
CA PRO A 263 -27.56 12.48 -8.71
C PRO A 263 -27.59 13.56 -7.63
N PHE A 264 -26.42 13.95 -7.12
CA PHE A 264 -26.26 14.95 -6.05
C PHE A 264 -26.83 16.33 -6.42
N GLU A 265 -26.78 16.70 -7.70
CA GLU A 265 -27.20 18.00 -8.22
C GLU A 265 -28.73 18.09 -8.42
N SER A 266 -29.47 17.02 -8.15
CA SER A 266 -30.92 16.98 -8.40
C SER A 266 -31.71 17.71 -7.30
N GLN A 267 -32.74 18.47 -7.70
CA GLN A 267 -33.57 19.24 -6.77
C GLN A 267 -34.12 18.42 -5.57
N PRO A 268 -34.59 17.16 -5.73
CA PRO A 268 -35.04 16.37 -4.59
C PRO A 268 -33.95 16.09 -3.54
N VAL A 269 -32.68 16.00 -3.95
CA VAL A 269 -31.54 15.81 -3.05
C VAL A 269 -31.24 17.11 -2.30
N THR A 270 -31.31 18.26 -2.97
CA THR A 270 -31.21 19.58 -2.35
C THR A 270 -32.30 19.80 -1.29
N ASP A 271 -33.56 19.53 -1.63
CA ASP A 271 -34.71 19.67 -0.72
C ASP A 271 -34.58 18.75 0.51
N ALA A 272 -34.12 17.52 0.30
CA ALA A 272 -33.84 16.58 1.39
C ALA A 272 -32.67 17.04 2.27
N MET A 273 -31.64 17.65 1.67
CA MET A 273 -30.48 18.16 2.40
C MET A 273 -30.85 19.38 3.26
N ASP A 274 -31.67 20.28 2.76
CA ASP A 274 -32.19 21.41 3.55
C ASP A 274 -33.06 20.93 4.72
N ALA A 275 -33.91 19.92 4.51
CA ALA A 275 -34.70 19.31 5.59
C ALA A 275 -33.82 18.61 6.65
N ILE A 276 -32.80 17.86 6.23
CA ILE A 276 -31.83 17.23 7.14
C ILE A 276 -31.03 18.29 7.90
N ASN A 277 -30.54 19.34 7.23
CA ASN A 277 -29.78 20.41 7.86
C ASN A 277 -30.62 21.19 8.90
N ALA A 278 -31.88 21.47 8.60
CA ALA A 278 -32.80 22.11 9.55
C ALA A 278 -33.00 21.27 10.82
N ILE A 279 -33.11 19.95 10.69
CA ILE A 279 -33.31 19.00 11.80
C ILE A 279 -32.01 18.71 12.57
N MET A 280 -30.87 18.68 11.88
CA MET A 280 -29.55 18.35 12.45
C MET A 280 -28.95 19.49 13.28
N PHE A 281 -29.13 20.74 12.86
CA PHE A 281 -28.28 21.83 13.34
C PHE A 281 -28.97 22.91 14.16
N ASN A 282 -30.30 23.03 14.06
CA ASN A 282 -31.15 23.92 14.89
C ASN A 282 -30.48 25.30 15.16
N VAL A 283 -29.90 25.90 14.11
CA VAL A 283 -28.91 26.98 14.23
C VAL A 283 -29.62 28.24 14.70
N THR A 284 -29.52 28.51 16.00
CA THR A 284 -30.03 29.75 16.59
C THR A 284 -29.38 30.94 15.88
N SER A 285 -30.15 31.97 15.53
CA SER A 285 -29.59 33.22 15.01
C SER A 285 -28.66 33.82 16.06
N THR A 286 -27.43 34.11 15.66
CA THR A 286 -26.39 34.72 16.48
C THR A 286 -25.68 35.79 15.65
N GLU A 287 -25.03 36.73 16.32
CA GLU A 287 -24.29 37.82 15.65
C GLU A 287 -23.27 37.28 14.63
N VAL A 288 -22.58 36.19 14.98
CA VAL A 288 -21.62 35.49 14.12
C VAL A 288 -22.33 34.85 12.91
N THR A 289 -23.44 34.13 13.11
CA THR A 289 -24.15 33.47 11.99
C THR A 289 -24.82 34.50 11.07
N GLU A 290 -25.31 35.61 11.59
CA GLU A 290 -25.86 36.74 10.84
C GLU A 290 -24.80 37.44 9.99
N SER A 291 -23.61 37.70 10.54
CA SER A 291 -22.50 38.28 9.78
C SER A 291 -22.02 37.35 8.65
N LEU A 292 -21.88 36.05 8.94
CA LEU A 292 -21.58 35.03 7.93
C LEU A 292 -22.65 34.97 6.83
N ASN A 293 -23.94 34.97 7.19
CA ASN A 293 -25.06 35.00 6.25
C ASN A 293 -25.04 36.26 5.36
N LYS A 294 -24.74 37.43 5.93
CA LYS A 294 -24.64 38.70 5.22
C LYS A 294 -23.49 38.68 4.20
N SER A 295 -22.30 38.28 4.63
CA SER A 295 -21.13 38.19 3.75
C SER A 295 -21.32 37.15 2.64
N TRP A 296 -21.88 35.99 2.96
CA TRP A 296 -22.19 34.94 1.97
C TRP A 296 -23.16 35.44 0.91
N LYS A 297 -24.25 36.13 1.30
CA LYS A 297 -25.21 36.70 0.34
C LYS A 297 -24.59 37.75 -0.60
N SER A 298 -23.53 38.44 -0.18
CA SER A 298 -22.78 39.38 -1.03
C SER A 298 -21.74 38.71 -1.96
N MET A 299 -21.47 37.42 -1.80
CA MET A 299 -20.59 36.68 -2.72
C MET A 299 -21.30 36.37 -4.04
N ASP A 300 -20.50 36.23 -5.10
CA ASP A 300 -20.97 35.87 -6.43
C ASP A 300 -21.80 34.57 -6.41
N SER A 301 -22.84 34.50 -7.23
CA SER A 301 -23.74 33.34 -7.28
C SER A 301 -23.04 32.07 -7.76
N SER A 302 -22.08 32.16 -8.68
CA SER A 302 -21.30 30.99 -9.12
C SER A 302 -20.45 30.42 -7.99
N VAL A 303 -19.80 31.28 -7.19
CA VAL A 303 -19.00 30.89 -6.02
C VAL A 303 -19.87 30.18 -4.98
N ARG A 304 -21.09 30.68 -4.72
CA ARG A 304 -22.04 30.04 -3.81
C ARG A 304 -22.54 28.69 -4.33
N ASN A 305 -22.90 28.62 -5.61
CA ASN A 305 -23.41 27.40 -6.23
C ASN A 305 -22.35 26.29 -6.32
N ASN A 306 -21.07 26.66 -6.49
CA ASN A 306 -19.95 25.73 -6.52
C ASN A 306 -19.52 25.24 -5.11
N ASN A 307 -20.05 25.84 -4.04
CA ASN A 307 -19.68 25.51 -2.65
C ASN A 307 -20.93 25.36 -1.75
N PRO A 308 -21.88 24.47 -2.08
CA PRO A 308 -23.07 24.25 -1.27
C PRO A 308 -22.71 23.73 0.12
N GLY A 309 -23.47 24.14 1.15
CA GLY A 309 -23.31 23.65 2.52
C GLY A 309 -22.15 24.26 3.33
N ILE A 310 -21.13 24.87 2.71
CA ILE A 310 -19.93 25.35 3.44
C ILE A 310 -20.26 26.39 4.52
N LEU A 311 -21.22 27.28 4.25
CA LEU A 311 -21.71 28.27 5.21
C LEU A 311 -22.32 27.59 6.45
N GLN A 312 -23.16 26.59 6.23
CA GLN A 312 -23.82 25.82 7.28
C GLN A 312 -22.80 25.00 8.11
N CYS A 313 -21.77 24.44 7.47
CA CYS A 313 -20.65 23.80 8.17
C CYS A 313 -19.93 24.78 9.11
N ILE A 314 -19.57 25.96 8.61
CA ILE A 314 -18.90 27.00 9.42
C ILE A 314 -19.78 27.43 10.60
N GLN A 315 -21.05 27.75 10.35
CA GLN A 315 -22.03 28.13 11.38
C GLN A 315 -22.21 27.03 12.44
N THR A 316 -22.17 25.77 12.02
CA THR A 316 -22.21 24.60 12.92
C THR A 316 -20.98 24.53 13.83
N VAL A 317 -19.78 24.75 13.29
CA VAL A 317 -18.53 24.74 14.08
C VAL A 317 -18.55 25.86 15.13
N PHE A 318 -18.91 27.09 14.75
CA PHE A 318 -19.07 28.20 15.72
C PHE A 318 -20.11 27.88 16.81
N THR A 319 -21.26 27.31 16.43
CA THR A 319 -22.32 26.92 17.37
C THR A 319 -21.84 25.85 18.35
N LYS A 320 -21.14 24.80 17.87
CA LYS A 320 -20.54 23.75 18.70
C LYS A 320 -19.47 24.28 19.65
N LYS A 321 -18.67 25.27 19.22
CA LYS A 321 -17.67 25.97 20.05
C LYS A 321 -18.29 26.96 21.05
N GLY A 322 -19.61 27.19 21.00
CA GLY A 322 -20.30 28.16 21.86
C GLY A 322 -20.01 29.62 21.51
N ILE A 323 -19.40 29.89 20.35
CA ILE A 323 -19.02 31.22 19.88
C ILE A 323 -20.25 31.84 19.18
N LYS A 324 -20.89 32.81 19.84
CA LYS A 324 -22.15 33.42 19.39
C LYS A 324 -21.97 34.90 19.06
N LYS A 325 -21.00 35.58 19.65
CA LYS A 325 -20.73 37.02 19.45
C LYS A 325 -19.40 37.27 18.75
N LEU A 326 -19.29 38.39 18.05
CA LEU A 326 -18.04 38.79 17.38
C LEU A 326 -16.89 39.03 18.38
N ALA A 327 -17.20 39.40 19.63
CA ALA A 327 -16.22 39.56 20.70
C ALA A 327 -15.59 38.24 21.20
N GLU A 328 -16.25 37.10 20.92
CA GLU A 328 -15.89 35.74 21.33
C GLU A 328 -15.04 35.01 20.26
N LEU A 329 -14.79 35.65 19.11
CA LEU A 329 -13.95 35.10 18.05
C LEU A 329 -12.50 34.87 18.51
N PRO A 330 -11.79 33.86 17.97
CA PRO A 330 -10.41 33.58 18.32
C PRO A 330 -9.48 34.76 17.96
N LYS A 331 -8.56 35.09 18.87
CA LYS A 331 -7.69 36.27 18.76
C LYS A 331 -6.21 35.93 18.58
N THR A 332 -5.78 34.73 18.98
CA THR A 332 -4.41 34.26 18.76
C THR A 332 -4.31 33.43 17.49
N GLU A 333 -3.12 33.36 16.91
CA GLU A 333 -2.85 32.56 15.72
C GLU A 333 -3.23 31.09 15.95
N ASN A 334 -2.82 30.53 17.10
CA ASN A 334 -3.08 29.16 17.52
C ASN A 334 -4.59 28.87 17.63
N ASP A 335 -5.38 29.77 18.22
CA ASP A 335 -6.84 29.60 18.34
C ASP A 335 -7.52 29.61 16.97
N ILE A 336 -7.04 30.46 16.04
CA ILE A 336 -7.54 30.51 14.66
C ILE A 336 -7.22 29.19 13.93
N ILE A 337 -6.00 28.68 14.04
CA ILE A 337 -5.60 27.40 13.43
C ILE A 337 -6.45 26.24 13.97
N MET A 338 -6.64 26.18 15.29
CA MET A 338 -7.48 25.16 15.93
C MET A 338 -8.95 25.23 15.51
N LEU A 339 -9.47 26.44 15.24
CA LEU A 339 -10.79 26.60 14.63
C LEU A 339 -10.81 26.14 13.16
N MET A 340 -9.78 26.48 12.38
CA MET A 340 -9.68 26.10 10.96
C MET A 340 -9.62 24.58 10.76
N LYS A 341 -8.94 23.84 11.65
CA LYS A 341 -8.84 22.36 11.60
C LYS A 341 -10.18 21.63 11.74
N GLU A 342 -11.22 22.28 12.27
CA GLU A 342 -12.57 21.70 12.37
C GLU A 342 -13.49 22.07 11.19
N ILE A 343 -13.01 22.90 10.27
CA ILE A 343 -13.76 23.38 9.10
C ILE A 343 -13.25 22.63 7.86
N PRO A 344 -14.14 22.16 6.95
CA PRO A 344 -13.72 21.52 5.71
C PRO A 344 -12.77 22.41 4.90
N THR A 345 -11.69 21.82 4.38
CA THR A 345 -10.72 22.52 3.53
C THR A 345 -11.37 22.98 2.24
N ASN A 346 -11.57 24.30 2.13
CA ASN A 346 -12.22 24.91 0.97
C ASN A 346 -11.63 26.31 0.71
N SER A 347 -11.44 26.67 -0.55
CA SER A 347 -10.82 27.93 -0.97
C SER A 347 -11.62 29.18 -0.59
N ILE A 348 -12.94 29.08 -0.38
CA ILE A 348 -13.76 30.25 0.01
C ILE A 348 -13.69 30.56 1.51
N VAL A 349 -13.29 29.59 2.36
CA VAL A 349 -13.30 29.72 3.82
C VAL A 349 -12.43 30.92 4.29
N PRO A 350 -11.16 31.07 3.86
CA PRO A 350 -10.33 32.20 4.29
C PRO A 350 -10.91 33.56 3.87
N GLN A 351 -11.49 33.65 2.67
CA GLN A 351 -12.14 34.88 2.19
C GLN A 351 -13.39 35.21 3.02
N LEU A 352 -14.25 34.23 3.27
CA LEU A 352 -15.46 34.41 4.07
C LEU A 352 -15.14 34.81 5.51
N PHE A 353 -14.11 34.20 6.11
CA PHE A 353 -13.63 34.57 7.45
C PHE A 353 -13.10 36.00 7.51
N GLN A 354 -12.31 36.41 6.50
CA GLN A 354 -11.76 37.76 6.45
C GLN A 354 -12.84 38.82 6.22
N GLN A 355 -13.85 38.52 5.39
CA GLN A 355 -14.93 39.46 5.05
C GLN A 355 -16.03 39.53 6.13
N ALA A 356 -16.46 38.40 6.69
CA ALA A 356 -17.57 38.34 7.65
C ALA A 356 -17.14 38.59 9.10
N LEU A 357 -15.93 38.16 9.46
CA LEU A 357 -15.49 38.06 10.87
C LEU A 357 -14.20 38.85 11.14
N GLY A 358 -13.55 39.41 10.11
CA GLY A 358 -12.25 40.07 10.24
C GLY A 358 -11.07 39.13 10.54
N ILE A 359 -11.30 37.81 10.55
CA ILE A 359 -10.28 36.81 10.88
C ILE A 359 -9.40 36.58 9.64
N LYS A 360 -8.10 36.88 9.79
CA LYS A 360 -7.08 36.54 8.81
C LYS A 360 -6.53 35.15 9.10
N VAL A 361 -6.75 34.20 8.20
CA VAL A 361 -6.17 32.84 8.34
C VAL A 361 -4.64 32.92 8.20
N PRO A 362 -3.86 32.29 9.10
CA PRO A 362 -2.40 32.37 9.07
C PRO A 362 -1.80 31.62 7.88
N LYS A 363 -0.68 32.11 7.34
CA LYS A 363 0.19 31.34 6.43
C LYS A 363 1.10 30.44 7.25
N LEU A 364 1.42 29.25 6.74
CA LEU A 364 2.36 28.33 7.40
C LEU A 364 3.75 29.00 7.48
N GLY A 365 4.11 29.51 8.67
CA GLY A 365 5.25 30.40 8.87
C GLY A 365 6.64 29.73 8.95
N ILE A 366 6.73 28.44 8.65
CA ILE A 366 7.99 27.68 8.65
C ILE A 366 8.56 27.56 7.24
N SER A 367 9.89 27.44 7.15
CA SER A 367 10.57 27.13 5.87
C SER A 367 10.09 25.77 5.36
N LEU A 368 9.28 25.78 4.31
CA LEU A 368 8.83 24.55 3.64
C LEU A 368 10.06 23.90 2.98
N ALA A 369 10.33 22.63 3.30
CA ALA A 369 11.37 21.88 2.61
C ALA A 369 10.92 21.48 1.20
N VAL A 370 9.63 21.20 1.00
CA VAL A 370 9.05 20.92 -0.33
C VAL A 370 9.24 22.10 -1.27
N GLY A 371 9.76 21.83 -2.46
CA GLY A 371 10.14 22.82 -3.47
C GLY A 371 11.56 23.38 -3.32
N GLN A 372 12.21 23.20 -2.16
CA GLN A 372 13.62 23.55 -2.00
C GLN A 372 14.52 22.53 -2.69
N CYS A 373 15.64 23.02 -3.22
CA CYS A 373 16.65 22.15 -3.80
C CYS A 373 17.47 21.48 -2.68
N TYR A 374 17.97 20.27 -2.94
CA TYR A 374 18.66 19.42 -1.96
C TYR A 374 20.08 19.10 -2.42
N ASN A 375 21.06 19.33 -1.56
CA ASN A 375 22.44 18.95 -1.77
C ASN A 375 22.73 17.62 -1.06
N ILE A 376 22.71 16.52 -1.83
CA ILE A 376 22.99 15.17 -1.32
C ILE A 376 24.41 15.05 -0.75
N ILE A 377 25.40 15.74 -1.33
CA ILE A 377 26.80 15.70 -0.89
C ILE A 377 26.98 16.23 0.55
N ASN A 378 26.12 17.17 0.95
CA ASN A 378 26.13 17.81 2.27
C ASN A 378 24.95 17.38 3.16
N ASP A 379 24.13 16.40 2.73
CA ASP A 379 22.87 15.96 3.35
C ASP A 379 21.95 17.11 3.84
N CYS A 380 21.76 18.15 3.01
CA CYS A 380 21.02 19.35 3.43
C CYS A 380 20.16 20.00 2.33
N THR A 381 19.10 20.70 2.74
CA THR A 381 18.35 21.61 1.85
C THR A 381 19.14 22.90 1.61
N THR A 382 19.04 23.41 0.39
CA THR A 382 19.44 24.77 0.03
C THR A 382 18.25 25.72 0.25
N PRO A 383 18.46 27.01 0.51
CA PRO A 383 17.37 27.99 0.60
C PRO A 383 16.77 28.36 -0.77
N VAL A 384 17.24 27.76 -1.86
CA VAL A 384 16.85 28.07 -3.24
C VAL A 384 15.71 27.13 -3.66
N SER A 385 14.75 27.66 -4.41
CA SER A 385 13.72 26.91 -5.15
C SER A 385 14.01 27.05 -6.65
N ILE A 386 13.83 25.98 -7.43
CA ILE A 386 13.78 26.07 -8.90
C ILE A 386 12.38 26.42 -9.43
N PHE A 387 11.40 26.55 -8.55
CA PHE A 387 10.01 26.78 -8.90
C PHE A 387 9.54 28.17 -8.53
N LYS A 388 8.67 28.70 -9.39
CA LYS A 388 7.91 29.91 -9.15
C LYS A 388 6.53 29.54 -8.59
N PHE A 389 6.38 29.66 -7.28
CA PHE A 389 5.08 29.60 -6.61
C PHE A 389 4.25 30.84 -6.96
N ALA A 390 2.97 30.66 -7.23
CA ALA A 390 2.02 31.75 -7.36
C ALA A 390 1.70 32.39 -6.01
N ASP A 391 1.20 33.64 -6.03
CA ASP A 391 0.69 34.33 -4.84
C ASP A 391 -0.65 33.77 -4.33
N SER A 392 -1.14 32.67 -4.91
CA SER A 392 -2.34 31.95 -4.47
C SER A 392 -2.05 30.95 -3.35
N TYR A 393 -2.96 30.94 -2.37
CA TYR A 393 -2.87 30.07 -1.20
C TYR A 393 -4.17 29.30 -0.99
N THR A 394 -4.07 28.07 -0.53
CA THR A 394 -5.19 27.19 -0.20
C THR A 394 -5.21 26.86 1.28
N LEU A 395 -6.40 26.61 1.84
CA LEU A 395 -6.56 26.15 3.21
C LEU A 395 -6.19 24.67 3.31
N SER A 396 -5.17 24.36 4.10
CA SER A 396 -4.71 23.00 4.36
C SER A 396 -5.47 22.32 5.52
N PRO A 397 -5.48 20.97 5.59
CA PRO A 397 -6.12 20.24 6.70
C PRO A 397 -5.56 20.55 8.09
N ILE A 398 -4.32 21.05 8.17
CA ILE A 398 -3.69 21.50 9.42
C ILE A 398 -4.12 22.92 9.85
N GLY A 399 -5.04 23.56 9.12
CA GLY A 399 -5.62 24.87 9.45
C GLY A 399 -4.84 26.09 8.94
N TYR A 400 -3.72 25.87 8.26
CA TYR A 400 -2.87 26.92 7.69
C TYR A 400 -3.17 27.19 6.22
N LEU A 401 -2.89 28.42 5.76
CA LEU A 401 -2.71 28.73 4.34
C LEU A 401 -1.33 28.26 3.87
N ILE A 402 -1.31 27.45 2.80
CA ILE A 402 -0.10 27.00 2.09
C ILE A 402 -0.17 27.39 0.61
N PRO A 403 0.95 27.48 -0.13
CA PRO A 403 0.92 27.71 -1.58
C PRO A 403 0.04 26.69 -2.30
N SER A 404 -0.75 27.15 -3.28
CA SER A 404 -1.73 26.31 -4.01
C SER A 404 -1.13 25.05 -4.66
N GLU A 405 0.15 25.12 -5.02
CA GLU A 405 0.93 24.08 -5.70
C GLU A 405 1.52 23.05 -4.73
N ILE A 406 1.24 23.17 -3.43
CA ILE A 406 1.63 22.19 -2.40
C ILE A 406 0.35 21.56 -1.84
N LYS A 407 0.22 20.25 -2.05
CA LYS A 407 -0.80 19.42 -1.42
C LYS A 407 -0.38 19.09 0.01
N CYS A 408 -1.32 19.13 0.95
CA CYS A 408 -1.13 18.70 2.34
C CYS A 408 -2.12 17.60 2.67
N ASP A 409 -1.60 16.43 3.04
CA ASP A 409 -2.37 15.27 3.49
C ASP A 409 -2.12 15.03 4.97
N MET A 410 -3.18 14.76 5.76
CA MET A 410 -3.01 14.37 7.16
C MET A 410 -2.36 13.00 7.26
N HIS A 411 -1.50 12.82 8.27
CA HIS A 411 -0.77 11.57 8.50
C HIS A 411 -0.66 11.31 10.01
N SER A 412 -0.52 10.06 10.42
CA SER A 412 -0.29 9.72 11.82
C SER A 412 0.64 8.51 11.90
N GLU A 413 1.95 8.78 11.91
CA GLU A 413 3.00 7.76 12.00
C GLU A 413 4.02 8.17 13.06
N THR A 414 4.46 7.23 13.89
CA THR A 414 5.66 7.39 14.71
C THR A 414 6.80 6.63 14.04
N LYS A 415 7.94 7.27 13.81
CA LYS A 415 9.10 6.67 13.13
C LYS A 415 10.34 6.74 14.01
N ASP A 416 10.96 5.59 14.25
CA ASP A 416 12.26 5.50 14.91
C ASP A 416 13.39 5.30 13.89
N VAL A 417 14.47 6.08 14.06
CA VAL A 417 15.72 5.95 13.32
C VAL A 417 16.85 5.80 14.33
N CYS A 418 17.36 4.58 14.41
CA CYS A 418 18.48 4.17 15.26
C CYS A 418 19.27 3.07 14.53
N GLN A 419 20.13 3.54 13.62
CA GLN A 419 20.97 2.73 12.74
C GLN A 419 22.42 2.80 13.20
N PHE A 420 23.10 1.65 13.15
CA PHE A 420 24.52 1.50 13.42
C PHE A 420 25.18 0.92 12.18
N VAL A 421 26.25 1.57 11.71
CA VAL A 421 26.88 1.27 10.43
C VAL A 421 28.39 1.18 10.59
N ASN A 422 29.01 0.20 9.94
CA ASN A 422 30.41 -0.17 10.16
C ASN A 422 31.41 0.67 9.34
N SER A 423 30.91 1.49 8.43
CA SER A 423 31.70 2.43 7.63
C SER A 423 30.88 3.63 7.20
N TYR A 424 31.56 4.69 6.78
CA TYR A 424 30.94 5.89 6.22
C TYR A 424 30.27 5.62 4.86
N ASN A 425 30.76 4.63 4.08
CA ASN A 425 30.06 4.14 2.88
C ASN A 425 28.71 3.49 3.22
N ASP A 426 28.66 2.67 4.28
CA ASP A 426 27.41 2.05 4.74
C ASP A 426 26.41 3.11 5.20
N TYR A 427 26.87 4.16 5.88
CA TYR A 427 26.05 5.34 6.21
C TYR A 427 25.46 6.00 4.96
N ILE A 428 26.29 6.33 3.97
CA ILE A 428 25.85 6.96 2.71
C ILE A 428 24.79 6.07 2.03
N ASN A 429 25.04 4.77 1.89
CA ASN A 429 24.10 3.83 1.28
C ASN A 429 22.75 3.77 2.04
N CYS A 430 22.79 3.68 3.37
CA CYS A 430 21.58 3.71 4.19
C CYS A 430 20.83 5.06 4.08
N ARG A 431 21.54 6.18 3.98
CA ARG A 431 20.93 7.52 3.89
C ARG A 431 20.37 7.82 2.49
N LEU A 432 21.05 7.40 1.42
CA LEU A 432 20.51 7.45 0.05
C LEU A 432 19.26 6.57 -0.09
N LYS A 433 19.21 5.43 0.60
CA LYS A 433 18.00 4.59 0.71
C LYS A 433 16.87 5.31 1.44
N ASP A 434 17.15 5.98 2.54
CA ASP A 434 16.14 6.77 3.28
C ASP A 434 15.60 7.95 2.46
N LEU A 435 16.44 8.59 1.64
CA LEU A 435 16.07 9.67 0.70
C LEU A 435 15.44 9.18 -0.63
N ASN A 436 15.21 7.87 -0.77
CA ASN A 436 14.65 7.22 -1.96
C ASN A 436 15.44 7.46 -3.26
N VAL A 437 16.78 7.47 -3.19
CA VAL A 437 17.71 7.68 -4.31
C VAL A 437 18.45 6.38 -4.69
N ILE A 438 17.87 5.23 -4.37
CA ILE A 438 18.47 3.89 -4.56
C ILE A 438 18.74 3.62 -6.04
N GLY A 439 19.89 3.04 -6.36
CA GLY A 439 20.25 2.59 -7.72
C GLY A 439 20.64 3.71 -8.69
N GLN A 440 20.37 4.98 -8.38
CA GLN A 440 20.65 6.11 -9.28
C GLN A 440 22.09 6.62 -9.20
N ILE A 441 22.80 6.36 -8.09
CA ILE A 441 24.10 6.96 -7.79
C ILE A 441 25.11 5.85 -7.43
N ARG A 442 26.23 5.80 -8.16
CA ARG A 442 27.49 5.20 -7.67
C ARG A 442 28.30 6.29 -7.01
N SER A 443 28.65 6.10 -5.74
CA SER A 443 29.15 7.19 -4.90
C SER A 443 30.42 6.79 -4.16
N GLU A 444 31.45 7.62 -4.19
CA GLU A 444 32.63 7.43 -3.33
C GLU A 444 32.47 8.20 -2.01
N ALA A 445 32.88 7.60 -0.88
CA ALA A 445 32.92 8.28 0.43
C ALA A 445 33.67 9.62 0.39
N SER A 446 34.70 9.73 -0.44
CA SER A 446 35.51 10.93 -0.69
C SER A 446 34.70 12.12 -1.21
N ALA A 447 33.56 11.88 -1.86
CA ALA A 447 32.71 12.93 -2.42
C ALA A 447 31.87 13.65 -1.36
N PHE A 448 31.52 12.99 -0.25
CA PHE A 448 30.53 13.49 0.72
C PHE A 448 31.16 14.29 1.84
N ASN A 449 30.72 15.54 1.99
CA ASN A 449 31.12 16.44 3.06
C ASN A 449 30.04 16.48 4.15
N ILE A 450 29.87 15.35 4.83
CA ILE A 450 28.96 15.20 5.96
C ILE A 450 29.81 15.10 7.24
N ASP A 451 29.35 15.71 8.34
CA ASP A 451 30.02 15.61 9.63
C ASP A 451 30.29 14.15 10.02
N ALA A 452 31.43 13.89 10.67
CA ALA A 452 31.92 12.54 10.94
C ALA A 452 30.96 11.66 11.81
N GLY A 453 29.95 12.26 12.45
CA GLY A 453 28.89 11.55 13.17
C GLY A 453 27.71 11.10 12.29
N GLY A 454 27.55 11.65 11.08
CA GLY A 454 26.37 11.47 10.24
C GLY A 454 25.14 12.25 10.71
N SER A 455 24.03 12.12 9.96
CA SER A 455 22.71 12.64 10.37
C SER A 455 22.18 11.94 11.62
N THR A 456 21.43 12.66 12.46
CA THR A 456 20.89 12.13 13.73
C THR A 456 20.13 10.81 13.54
N GLY A 457 20.41 9.83 14.40
CA GLY A 457 19.86 8.48 14.31
C GLY A 457 20.70 7.51 13.47
N TYR A 458 21.74 7.98 12.77
CA TYR A 458 22.75 7.15 12.12
C TYR A 458 24.06 7.24 12.91
N ASN A 459 24.68 6.09 13.19
CA ASN A 459 25.85 6.01 14.07
C ASN A 459 26.99 5.28 13.35
N VAL A 460 28.00 6.04 12.92
CA VAL A 460 29.17 5.49 12.19
C VAL A 460 30.21 4.96 13.18
N ILE A 461 30.42 3.64 13.17
CA ILE A 461 31.36 2.97 14.05
C ILE A 461 32.75 3.00 13.39
N THR A 462 33.62 3.91 13.83
CA THR A 462 35.02 3.96 13.37
C THR A 462 35.96 3.22 14.34
N LYS A 463 37.00 2.57 13.81
CA LYS A 463 37.98 1.82 14.62
C LYS A 463 38.74 2.68 15.65
N ASN A 464 38.76 4.00 15.46
CA ASN A 464 39.42 4.95 16.36
C ASN A 464 38.55 5.37 17.56
N ALA A 465 37.25 5.08 17.57
CA ALA A 465 36.37 5.33 18.71
C ALA A 465 36.78 4.57 19.99
N ALA A 466 37.69 3.59 19.88
CA ALA A 466 38.26 2.85 21.00
C ALA A 466 39.27 3.65 21.86
N HIS A 467 39.66 4.87 21.45
CA HIS A 467 40.57 5.74 22.20
C HIS A 467 39.90 6.97 22.82
N ASP A 468 38.63 7.25 22.52
CA ASP A 468 37.91 8.35 23.12
C ASP A 468 37.36 7.96 24.50
N VAL A 469 37.43 8.89 25.46
CA VAL A 469 36.96 8.69 26.84
C VAL A 469 35.42 8.79 26.91
N ARG A 470 34.79 9.39 25.89
CA ARG A 470 33.33 9.52 25.77
C ARG A 470 32.84 9.35 24.34
N THR A 471 32.28 8.19 24.03
CA THR A 471 31.59 7.98 22.74
C THR A 471 30.14 8.45 22.84
N LYS A 472 29.70 9.22 21.85
CA LYS A 472 28.31 9.66 21.68
C LYS A 472 27.59 8.82 20.63
N PHE A 473 26.35 8.48 20.92
CA PHE A 473 25.42 7.84 19.99
C PHE A 473 24.11 8.60 19.96
N THR A 474 23.42 8.58 18.82
CA THR A 474 22.14 9.27 18.64
C THR A 474 21.03 8.33 18.16
N SER A 475 19.81 8.61 18.60
CA SER A 475 18.57 8.03 18.09
C SER A 475 17.59 9.17 17.83
N LEU A 476 16.76 9.02 16.80
CA LEU A 476 15.75 9.99 16.40
C LEU A 476 14.37 9.31 16.44
N ARG A 477 13.42 9.86 17.19
CA ARG A 477 12.00 9.52 17.11
C ARG A 477 11.24 10.67 16.47
N GLU A 478 10.58 10.44 15.34
CA GLU A 478 9.69 11.40 14.69
C GLU A 478 8.22 11.08 14.97
N TYR A 479 7.41 12.12 15.11
CA TYR A 479 5.95 12.05 15.13
C TYR A 479 5.42 12.83 13.93
N ARG A 480 4.99 12.10 12.89
CA ARG A 480 4.56 12.61 11.59
C ARG A 480 3.06 12.87 11.61
N GLN A 481 2.68 14.13 11.49
CA GLN A 481 1.30 14.63 11.62
C GLN A 481 0.65 14.95 10.26
N PHE A 482 1.46 15.22 9.25
CA PHE A 482 1.02 15.48 7.88
C PHE A 482 2.17 15.24 6.91
N ARG A 483 1.82 15.22 5.62
CA ARG A 483 2.76 15.13 4.51
C ARG A 483 2.49 16.26 3.53
N LEU A 484 3.55 16.95 3.12
CA LEU A 484 3.50 17.93 2.04
C LEU A 484 4.02 17.30 0.75
N THR A 485 3.39 17.61 -0.38
CA THR A 485 3.75 17.09 -1.70
C THR A 485 3.58 18.18 -2.75
N LEU A 486 4.59 18.37 -3.60
CA LEU A 486 4.58 19.34 -4.67
C LEU A 486 3.70 18.87 -5.86
N ALA A 487 2.99 19.79 -6.50
CA ALA A 487 2.29 19.52 -7.75
C ALA A 487 3.27 19.29 -8.92
N ASN A 488 2.92 18.35 -9.82
CA ASN A 488 3.78 17.95 -10.95
C ASN A 488 3.99 19.06 -12.00
N ASP A 489 3.01 19.95 -12.14
CA ASP A 489 2.88 20.93 -13.22
C ASP A 489 3.20 22.38 -12.78
N ILE A 490 3.93 22.53 -11.68
CA ILE A 490 4.41 23.85 -11.21
C ILE A 490 5.40 24.47 -12.21
N ALA A 491 5.31 25.80 -12.37
CA ALA A 491 6.18 26.58 -13.24
C ALA A 491 7.62 26.66 -12.68
N LEU A 492 8.61 26.62 -13.57
CA LEU A 492 10.00 26.85 -13.21
C LEU A 492 10.28 28.34 -13.02
N ASP A 493 11.27 28.66 -12.19
CA ASP A 493 11.74 30.03 -12.01
C ASP A 493 12.63 30.45 -13.20
N SER A 494 12.45 31.67 -13.67
CA SER A 494 13.14 32.21 -14.86
C SER A 494 14.66 32.34 -14.68
N ASP A 495 15.16 32.52 -13.46
CA ASP A 495 16.60 32.54 -13.19
C ASP A 495 17.19 31.12 -13.33
N PHE A 496 16.50 30.09 -12.81
CA PHE A 496 16.89 28.70 -13.03
C PHE A 496 16.84 28.34 -14.53
N GLU A 497 15.80 28.78 -15.26
CA GLU A 497 15.75 28.59 -16.71
C GLU A 497 16.95 29.22 -17.43
N SER A 498 17.33 30.45 -17.07
CA SER A 498 18.49 31.12 -17.67
C SER A 498 19.78 30.37 -17.37
N VAL A 499 20.01 30.01 -16.11
CA VAL A 499 21.22 29.28 -15.70
C VAL A 499 21.34 27.95 -16.45
N VAL A 500 20.26 27.18 -16.57
CA VAL A 500 20.27 25.90 -17.32
C VAL A 500 20.57 26.09 -18.81
N ARG A 501 20.11 27.18 -19.43
CA ARG A 501 20.43 27.52 -20.84
C ARG A 501 21.90 27.91 -21.02
N ASP A 502 22.51 28.52 -20.00
CA ASP A 502 23.90 29.02 -20.02
C ASP A 502 24.95 27.98 -19.58
N LEU A 503 24.53 26.74 -19.28
CA LEU A 503 25.44 25.63 -18.95
C LEU A 503 26.21 25.13 -20.20
N PRO A 504 27.54 24.94 -20.08
CA PRO A 504 28.37 24.45 -21.18
C PRO A 504 28.13 22.97 -21.48
N ARG A 505 28.66 22.51 -22.61
CA ARG A 505 28.69 21.08 -22.97
C ARG A 505 29.60 20.31 -22.01
N PHE A 506 29.26 19.06 -21.72
CA PHE A 506 30.09 18.18 -20.89
C PHE A 506 31.49 17.95 -21.48
N ASP A 507 32.52 18.42 -20.76
CA ASP A 507 33.95 18.14 -20.98
C ASP A 507 34.75 18.35 -19.69
N LEU A 508 35.21 17.27 -19.05
CA LEU A 508 36.05 17.34 -17.84
C LEU A 508 37.43 17.96 -18.07
N ASN A 509 37.86 18.10 -19.33
CA ASN A 509 39.09 18.77 -19.73
C ASN A 509 38.89 20.28 -19.98
N ASP A 510 37.66 20.80 -19.87
CA ASP A 510 37.40 22.24 -19.86
C ASP A 510 37.23 22.73 -18.42
N HIS A 511 38.19 23.55 -17.98
CA HIS A 511 38.14 24.25 -16.69
C HIS A 511 36.85 25.09 -16.54
N THR A 512 36.34 25.67 -17.63
CA THR A 512 35.11 26.49 -17.64
C THR A 512 33.88 25.63 -17.37
N PHE A 513 33.80 24.44 -17.97
CA PHE A 513 32.78 23.43 -17.67
C PHE A 513 32.81 23.06 -16.19
N VAL A 514 33.95 22.59 -15.67
CA VAL A 514 34.06 22.14 -14.27
C VAL A 514 33.65 23.25 -13.31
N THR A 515 34.19 24.47 -13.49
CA THR A 515 33.88 25.64 -12.64
C THR A 515 32.38 25.98 -12.66
N LYS A 516 31.75 26.02 -13.84
CA LYS A 516 30.31 26.33 -13.96
C LYS A 516 29.43 25.26 -13.31
N PHE A 517 29.75 23.98 -13.46
CA PHE A 517 28.96 22.90 -12.86
C PHE A 517 29.17 22.79 -11.35
N GLN A 518 30.38 23.04 -10.84
CA GLN A 518 30.61 23.17 -9.40
C GLN A 518 29.78 24.33 -8.80
N ALA A 519 29.78 25.50 -9.44
CA ALA A 519 28.96 26.64 -9.01
C ALA A 519 27.44 26.35 -9.08
N PHE A 520 26.99 25.62 -10.11
CA PHE A 520 25.60 25.17 -10.24
C PHE A 520 25.19 24.26 -9.08
N PHE A 521 25.96 23.20 -8.80
CA PHE A 521 25.66 22.27 -7.70
C PHE A 521 25.86 22.89 -6.31
N GLN A 522 26.74 23.89 -6.18
CA GLN A 522 26.85 24.69 -4.95
C GLN A 522 25.59 25.53 -4.70
N ARG A 523 24.99 26.10 -5.75
CA ARG A 523 23.81 26.96 -5.66
C ARG A 523 22.51 26.18 -5.47
N TYR A 524 22.30 25.12 -6.27
CA TYR A 524 21.05 24.36 -6.33
C TYR A 524 21.15 22.96 -5.70
N GLY A 525 22.29 22.53 -5.17
CA GLY A 525 22.45 21.12 -4.82
C GLY A 525 22.33 20.22 -6.06
N THR A 526 21.91 18.96 -5.90
CA THR A 526 21.79 17.99 -7.01
C THR A 526 20.35 17.56 -7.29
N HIS A 527 19.45 17.73 -6.32
CA HIS A 527 18.07 17.23 -6.35
C HIS A 527 17.09 18.32 -5.89
N VAL A 528 15.79 18.01 -5.90
CA VAL A 528 14.73 18.86 -5.35
C VAL A 528 13.81 18.02 -4.48
N VAL A 529 13.40 18.57 -3.33
CA VAL A 529 12.46 17.90 -2.42
C VAL A 529 11.05 18.03 -2.98
N ILE A 530 10.48 16.93 -3.47
CA ILE A 530 9.09 16.89 -3.97
C ILE A 530 8.09 16.51 -2.89
N SER A 531 8.53 15.84 -1.82
CA SER A 531 7.66 15.51 -0.68
C SER A 531 8.46 15.32 0.61
N CYS A 532 7.91 15.78 1.73
CA CYS A 532 8.45 15.55 3.07
C CYS A 532 7.32 15.49 4.11
N PHE A 533 7.61 14.96 5.30
CA PHE A 533 6.69 14.96 6.42
C PHE A 533 6.78 16.23 7.26
N GLY A 534 5.67 16.59 7.89
CA GLY A 534 5.57 17.64 8.90
C GLY A 534 5.12 17.07 10.25
N GLY A 535 5.66 17.62 11.33
CA GLY A 535 5.35 17.15 12.68
C GLY A 535 6.39 17.62 13.68
N GLY A 536 7.02 16.69 14.40
CA GLY A 536 8.12 17.00 15.32
C GLY A 536 9.00 15.80 15.58
N SER A 537 10.14 16.02 16.22
CA SER A 537 11.07 14.96 16.57
C SER A 537 11.65 15.10 17.98
N ILE A 538 12.07 13.97 18.53
CA ILE A 538 12.82 13.86 19.78
C ILE A 538 14.14 13.20 19.41
N GLU A 539 15.23 13.95 19.53
CA GLU A 539 16.58 13.44 19.36
C GLU A 539 17.12 13.02 20.73
N ILE A 540 17.55 11.78 20.85
CA ILE A 540 18.12 11.23 22.08
C ILE A 540 19.60 10.98 21.86
N GLU A 541 20.44 11.71 22.58
CA GLU A 541 21.87 11.48 22.65
C GLU A 541 22.18 10.60 23.87
N ALA A 542 22.91 9.51 23.65
CA ALA A 542 23.49 8.70 24.71
C ALA A 542 25.01 8.89 24.70
N THR A 543 25.55 9.41 25.81
CA THR A 543 26.99 9.48 26.05
C THR A 543 27.41 8.29 26.91
N VAL A 544 28.34 7.48 26.42
CA VAL A 544 28.90 6.32 27.13
C VAL A 544 30.29 6.67 27.66
N GLN A 545 30.51 6.52 28.97
CA GLN A 545 31.87 6.60 29.54
C GLN A 545 32.48 5.19 29.60
N THR A 546 33.20 4.82 28.55
CA THR A 546 33.90 3.54 28.42
C THR A 546 35.21 3.53 29.21
N SER A 547 35.22 2.85 30.36
CA SER A 547 36.45 2.45 31.05
C SER A 547 37.09 1.17 30.47
N GLY A 548 36.46 0.58 29.45
CA GLY A 548 36.87 -0.65 28.78
C GLY A 548 36.45 -0.66 27.31
N ASN A 549 37.15 -1.46 26.51
CA ASN A 549 37.09 -1.41 25.05
C ASN A 549 35.77 -2.00 24.49
N LEU A 550 34.97 -1.19 23.78
CA LEU A 550 34.00 -1.68 22.79
C LEU A 550 34.78 -2.26 21.60
N ARG A 551 35.13 -3.56 21.66
CA ARG A 551 36.12 -4.18 20.75
C ARG A 551 35.52 -5.20 19.78
N SER A 552 34.30 -5.68 19.99
CA SER A 552 33.63 -6.65 19.12
C SER A 552 32.32 -6.13 18.54
N VAL A 553 31.89 -6.73 17.42
CA VAL A 553 30.58 -6.48 16.80
C VAL A 553 29.45 -6.88 17.77
N ASP A 554 29.63 -7.95 18.54
CA ASP A 554 28.70 -8.40 19.58
C ASP A 554 28.49 -7.34 20.68
N ASP A 555 29.54 -6.66 21.12
CA ASP A 555 29.42 -5.59 22.13
C ASP A 555 28.58 -4.42 21.59
N LEU A 556 28.75 -4.10 20.30
CA LEU A 556 28.01 -3.05 19.61
C LEU A 556 26.56 -3.47 19.33
N GLN A 557 26.29 -4.74 19.03
CA GLN A 557 24.93 -5.27 18.91
C GLN A 557 24.21 -5.31 20.26
N LYS A 558 24.89 -5.74 21.34
CA LYS A 558 24.37 -5.67 22.71
C LYS A 558 24.11 -4.24 23.15
N PHE A 559 25.01 -3.31 22.82
CA PHE A 559 24.80 -1.88 23.06
C PHE A 559 23.63 -1.33 22.23
N THR A 560 23.49 -1.70 20.96
CA THR A 560 22.36 -1.33 20.10
C THR A 560 21.04 -1.83 20.66
N PHE A 561 21.01 -3.07 21.15
CA PHE A 561 19.84 -3.67 21.80
C PHE A 561 19.50 -2.96 23.11
N GLN A 562 20.49 -2.70 23.97
CA GLN A 562 20.29 -1.94 25.21
C GLN A 562 19.85 -0.49 24.96
N MET A 563 20.37 0.16 23.92
CA MET A 563 19.93 1.48 23.46
C MET A 563 18.46 1.43 23.02
N LYS A 564 18.09 0.49 22.14
CA LYS A 564 16.70 0.31 21.69
C LYS A 564 15.76 0.00 22.86
N ALA A 565 16.09 -0.95 23.71
CA ALA A 565 15.31 -1.28 24.91
C ALA A 565 15.21 -0.10 25.91
N GLY A 566 16.27 0.70 26.04
CA GLY A 566 16.27 1.94 26.83
C GLY A 566 15.33 3.00 26.26
N LEU A 567 15.36 3.20 24.93
CA LEU A 567 14.45 4.10 24.21
C LEU A 567 13.00 3.65 24.35
N THR A 568 12.70 2.38 24.06
CA THR A 568 11.40 1.72 24.30
C THR A 568 10.90 2.00 25.72
N LYS A 569 11.74 1.72 26.74
CA LYS A 569 11.40 1.94 28.16
C LYS A 569 11.17 3.41 28.54
N ILE A 570 11.84 4.35 27.87
CA ILE A 570 11.64 5.80 28.06
C ILE A 570 10.25 6.25 27.54
N PHE A 571 9.66 5.53 26.58
CA PHE A 571 8.42 5.95 25.91
C PHE A 571 7.18 5.06 26.17
N GLU A 572 7.33 3.78 26.54
CA GLU A 572 6.23 2.79 26.59
C GLU A 572 5.63 2.54 27.98
N THR A 573 5.64 3.53 28.87
CA THR A 573 5.11 3.39 30.25
C THR A 573 3.57 3.39 30.34
N ASN A 574 2.87 2.74 29.42
CA ASN A 574 1.40 2.64 29.37
C ASN A 574 0.83 1.37 28.66
N VAL A 575 1.62 0.33 28.42
CA VAL A 575 1.10 -0.99 28.00
C VAL A 575 1.26 -1.98 29.16
N ASP A 576 0.24 -2.83 29.37
CA ASP A 576 0.15 -3.77 30.49
C ASP A 576 1.41 -4.62 30.68
N SER A 577 1.75 -4.87 31.95
CA SER A 577 2.93 -5.63 32.37
C SER A 577 2.76 -7.14 32.22
N THR A 578 2.22 -7.60 31.09
CA THR A 578 1.95 -9.01 30.78
C THR A 578 2.87 -9.60 29.71
N TYR A 579 3.74 -8.79 29.09
CA TYR A 579 4.83 -9.32 28.24
C TYR A 579 5.98 -9.86 29.12
N THR A 580 5.74 -11.02 29.75
CA THR A 580 6.81 -11.81 30.36
C THR A 580 7.68 -12.38 29.25
N ASP A 581 8.88 -11.83 29.11
CA ASP A 581 9.90 -12.24 28.15
C ASP A 581 10.42 -13.65 28.46
N THR A 582 9.68 -14.66 27.99
CA THR A 582 10.12 -16.05 27.97
C THR A 582 10.81 -16.34 26.64
N HIS A 583 12.07 -15.91 26.47
CA HIS A 583 13.16 -16.80 26.07
C HIS A 583 14.55 -16.13 26.15
N GLN A 584 15.51 -16.92 26.63
CA GLN A 584 16.98 -16.71 26.59
C GLN A 584 17.59 -15.61 27.49
N SER A 585 18.08 -16.10 28.63
CA SER A 585 19.08 -15.42 29.47
C SER A 585 20.42 -15.24 28.73
N HIS A 586 20.59 -14.11 28.05
CA HIS A 586 21.91 -13.57 27.75
C HIS A 586 22.33 -12.57 28.83
N SER A 587 23.59 -12.69 29.26
CA SER A 587 24.11 -11.99 30.44
C SER A 587 23.97 -10.47 30.30
N GLN A 588 23.18 -9.87 31.20
CA GLN A 588 23.06 -8.42 31.32
C GLN A 588 24.38 -7.82 31.81
N ALA A 589 25.24 -7.45 30.86
CA ALA A 589 26.34 -6.55 31.12
C ALA A 589 25.76 -5.17 31.46
N ASN A 590 25.70 -4.85 32.76
CA ASN A 590 25.27 -3.55 33.26
C ASN A 590 26.30 -2.48 32.86
N LEU A 591 26.05 -1.78 31.75
CA LEU A 591 26.76 -0.55 31.39
C LEU A 591 26.27 0.60 32.30
N THR A 592 26.82 0.68 33.51
CA THR A 592 26.41 1.63 34.56
C THR A 592 26.68 3.11 34.23
N ASN A 593 27.31 3.41 33.10
CA ASN A 593 27.89 4.72 32.79
C ASN A 593 27.34 5.34 31.48
N ILE A 594 26.05 5.12 31.18
CA ILE A 594 25.37 5.75 30.04
C ILE A 594 24.54 6.94 30.56
N THR A 595 24.80 8.14 30.01
CA THR A 595 24.00 9.34 30.26
C THR A 595 23.15 9.65 29.04
N TYR A 596 21.84 9.80 29.23
CA TYR A 596 20.90 10.17 28.18
C TYR A 596 20.57 11.66 28.22
N SER A 597 20.38 12.29 27.07
CA SER A 597 19.86 13.65 26.91
C SER A 597 18.85 13.67 25.77
N ALA A 598 17.75 14.42 25.93
CA ALA A 598 16.66 14.47 24.96
C ALA A 598 16.43 15.89 24.48
N TYR A 599 16.36 16.06 23.16
CA TYR A 599 16.19 17.34 22.48
C TYR A 599 14.93 17.29 21.62
N PHE A 600 13.90 18.02 22.05
CA PHE A 600 12.63 18.12 21.34
C PHE A 600 12.74 19.19 20.24
N LYS A 601 12.22 18.89 19.05
CA LYS A 601 12.20 19.81 17.89
C LYS A 601 10.81 19.87 17.28
N GLY A 602 10.34 21.09 17.01
CA GLY A 602 8.92 21.35 16.74
C GLY A 602 8.07 21.32 18.02
N GLY A 603 6.79 21.63 17.87
CA GLY A 603 5.82 21.73 18.96
C GLY A 603 6.10 22.86 19.95
N ASP A 604 5.19 23.01 20.90
CA ASP A 604 5.26 24.02 21.94
C ASP A 604 6.41 23.72 22.92
N ILE A 605 7.35 24.66 22.99
CA ILE A 605 8.54 24.60 23.83
C ILE A 605 8.22 24.43 25.33
N ARG A 606 7.01 24.83 25.79
CA ARG A 606 6.56 24.65 27.18
C ARG A 606 6.40 23.17 27.57
N HIS A 607 6.24 22.28 26.59
CA HIS A 607 6.09 20.84 26.80
C HIS A 607 7.39 20.06 26.55
N HIS A 608 8.46 20.71 26.09
CA HIS A 608 9.77 20.08 25.90
C HIS A 608 10.34 19.57 27.25
N VAL A 609 11.01 18.41 27.21
CA VAL A 609 11.66 17.81 28.39
C VAL A 609 13.15 17.63 28.12
N GLN A 610 13.99 18.43 28.78
CA GLN A 610 15.45 18.36 28.61
C GLN A 610 16.08 17.12 29.25
N ASN A 611 15.49 16.59 30.32
CA ASN A 611 15.98 15.40 31.01
C ASN A 611 14.82 14.48 31.42
N LEU A 612 14.58 13.44 30.63
CA LEU A 612 13.54 12.44 30.84
C LEU A 612 13.79 11.56 32.08
N ALA A 613 15.04 11.45 32.56
CA ALA A 613 15.39 10.63 33.73
C ALA A 613 15.01 11.28 35.07
N ASN A 614 14.74 12.59 35.08
CA ASN A 614 14.45 13.37 36.29
C ASN A 614 12.95 13.68 36.49
N ILE A 615 12.06 13.11 35.68
CA ILE A 615 10.61 13.31 35.79
C ILE A 615 9.87 11.98 35.97
N SER A 616 8.67 12.03 36.57
CA SER A 616 7.82 10.85 36.71
C SER A 616 7.38 10.34 35.32
N SER A 617 7.15 9.03 35.17
CA SER A 617 6.65 8.46 33.91
C SER A 617 5.31 9.04 33.50
N THR A 618 4.43 9.33 34.47
CA THR A 618 3.12 9.95 34.24
C THR A 618 3.23 11.41 33.77
N ASP A 619 4.15 12.21 34.33
CA ASP A 619 4.43 13.56 33.83
C ASP A 619 5.14 13.56 32.48
N ALA A 620 6.02 12.57 32.22
CA ALA A 620 6.67 12.38 30.93
C ALA A 620 5.63 12.11 29.84
N SER A 621 4.81 11.08 30.01
CA SER A 621 3.73 10.73 29.08
C SER A 621 2.78 11.91 28.87
N ARG A 622 2.33 12.58 29.93
CA ARG A 622 1.45 13.76 29.83
C ARG A 622 2.09 14.91 29.04
N ARG A 623 3.35 15.25 29.30
CA ARG A 623 4.07 16.32 28.57
C ARG A 623 4.30 15.93 27.11
N ILE A 624 4.64 14.67 26.83
CA ILE A 624 4.83 14.15 25.47
C ILE A 624 3.52 14.20 24.70
N SER A 625 2.38 13.78 25.27
CA SER A 625 1.07 13.92 24.62
C SER A 625 0.71 15.38 24.30
N GLN A 626 0.88 16.28 25.27
CA GLN A 626 0.65 17.72 25.07
C GLN A 626 1.57 18.33 24.00
N TRP A 627 2.83 17.88 23.93
CA TRP A 627 3.76 18.25 22.87
C TRP A 627 3.31 17.70 21.50
N ILE A 628 2.91 16.43 21.40
CA ILE A 628 2.40 15.80 20.16
C ILE A 628 1.18 16.55 19.62
N GLU A 629 0.20 16.88 20.48
CA GLU A 629 -0.99 17.66 20.11
C GLU A 629 -0.60 19.02 19.50
N SER A 630 0.41 19.68 20.08
CA SER A 630 0.92 20.98 19.61
C SER A 630 1.68 20.92 18.28
N LEU A 631 2.11 19.75 17.80
CA LEU A 631 2.88 19.60 16.56
C LEU A 631 2.12 20.06 15.31
N THR A 632 0.79 19.97 15.31
CA THR A 632 -0.03 20.48 14.21
C THR A 632 -0.13 22.01 14.19
N ILE A 633 0.14 22.67 15.31
CA ILE A 633 0.15 24.13 15.45
C ILE A 633 1.55 24.68 15.22
N GLN A 634 2.60 24.02 15.74
CA GLN A 634 3.99 24.47 15.58
C GLN A 634 4.87 23.38 14.94
N PRO A 635 4.59 22.97 13.69
CA PRO A 635 5.30 21.87 13.05
C PRO A 635 6.76 22.20 12.71
N LEU A 636 7.54 21.14 12.57
CA LEU A 636 8.84 21.08 11.94
C LEU A 636 8.74 20.28 10.63
N MET A 637 9.47 20.69 9.59
CA MET A 637 9.69 19.86 8.40
C MET A 637 10.74 18.78 8.72
N LEU A 638 10.34 17.53 8.60
CA LEU A 638 11.15 16.37 8.95
C LEU A 638 12.06 15.96 7.78
N LYS A 639 13.27 15.49 8.12
CA LYS A 639 14.37 15.25 7.16
C LYS A 639 14.60 13.78 6.81
N THR A 640 13.84 12.85 7.38
CA THR A 640 13.89 11.43 7.02
C THR A 640 12.74 11.09 6.07
N ASN A 641 12.92 10.07 5.24
CA ASN A 641 11.95 9.65 4.22
C ASN A 641 11.43 10.79 3.31
N MET A 642 12.29 11.77 3.00
CA MET A 642 12.01 12.76 1.95
C MET A 642 12.05 12.09 0.58
N GLN A 643 11.19 12.53 -0.33
CA GLN A 643 11.28 12.14 -1.74
C GLN A 643 12.02 13.22 -2.52
N LEU A 644 13.11 12.82 -3.15
CA LEU A 644 13.97 13.67 -3.96
C LEU A 644 13.82 13.34 -5.45
N VAL A 645 13.89 14.35 -6.31
CA VAL A 645 13.97 14.21 -7.77
C VAL A 645 15.23 14.90 -8.30
N PRO A 646 16.03 14.28 -9.20
CA PRO A 646 17.23 14.90 -9.75
C PRO A 646 16.93 16.22 -10.49
N LEU A 647 17.84 17.21 -10.40
CA LEU A 647 17.68 18.48 -11.13
C LEU A 647 17.64 18.30 -12.66
N SER A 648 18.27 17.25 -13.21
CA SER A 648 18.23 16.92 -14.64
C SER A 648 16.80 16.69 -15.15
N TYR A 649 15.91 16.10 -14.33
CA TYR A 649 14.50 15.87 -14.70
C TYR A 649 13.76 17.18 -15.00
N TYR A 650 13.96 18.20 -14.17
CA TYR A 650 13.35 19.52 -14.40
C TYR A 650 14.08 20.32 -15.49
N ALA A 651 15.41 20.16 -15.61
CA ALA A 651 16.18 20.75 -16.69
C ALA A 651 15.78 20.22 -18.08
N GLU A 652 15.29 18.98 -18.20
CA GLU A 652 14.83 18.42 -19.49
C GLU A 652 13.64 19.21 -20.06
N LYS A 653 12.79 19.78 -19.20
CA LYS A 653 11.69 20.68 -19.61
C LYS A 653 12.20 21.98 -20.28
N ILE A 654 13.46 22.37 -20.04
CA ILE A 654 14.09 23.59 -20.57
C ILE A 654 14.99 23.26 -21.77
N ASN A 655 15.92 22.32 -21.60
CA ASN A 655 16.90 21.92 -22.61
C ASN A 655 17.42 20.51 -22.32
N LYS A 656 17.04 19.54 -23.16
CA LYS A 656 17.42 18.13 -23.03
C LYS A 656 18.95 17.88 -23.03
N ASN A 657 19.73 18.66 -23.78
CA ASN A 657 21.19 18.52 -23.78
C ASN A 657 21.80 19.04 -22.47
N ALA A 658 21.27 20.14 -21.92
CA ALA A 658 21.70 20.64 -20.62
C ALA A 658 21.33 19.67 -19.49
N ALA A 659 20.15 19.05 -19.56
CA ALA A 659 19.73 17.99 -18.63
C ALA A 659 20.70 16.79 -18.62
N GLN A 660 21.11 16.32 -19.80
CA GLN A 660 22.13 15.26 -19.92
C GLN A 660 23.49 15.69 -19.35
N ASN A 661 23.92 16.93 -19.62
CA ASN A 661 25.16 17.45 -19.03
C ASN A 661 25.08 17.55 -17.50
N ILE A 662 23.94 17.96 -16.93
CA ILE A 662 23.68 17.97 -15.47
C ILE A 662 23.74 16.55 -14.91
N GLU A 663 23.12 15.58 -15.57
CA GLU A 663 23.15 14.19 -15.12
C GLU A 663 24.58 13.62 -15.11
N LEU A 664 25.32 13.81 -16.21
CA LEU A 664 26.73 13.40 -16.30
C LEU A 664 27.60 14.12 -15.25
N ALA A 665 27.50 15.44 -15.14
CA ALA A 665 28.26 16.21 -14.14
C ALA A 665 27.91 15.81 -12.70
N SER A 666 26.67 15.40 -12.43
CA SER A 666 26.27 14.89 -11.12
C SER A 666 26.90 13.52 -10.82
N LYS A 667 27.00 12.63 -11.81
CA LYS A 667 27.68 11.33 -11.69
C LYS A 667 29.16 11.50 -11.36
N GLU A 668 29.83 12.48 -11.97
CA GLU A 668 31.21 12.84 -11.66
C GLU A 668 31.33 13.51 -10.27
N LEU A 669 30.36 14.32 -9.86
CA LEU A 669 30.34 14.91 -8.51
C LEU A 669 30.26 13.81 -7.43
N PHE A 670 29.38 12.82 -7.60
CA PHE A 670 29.24 11.70 -6.67
C PHE A 670 30.46 10.75 -6.64
N GLN A 671 31.30 10.76 -7.68
CA GLN A 671 32.56 10.02 -7.77
C GLN A 671 33.78 10.84 -7.34
N ALA A 672 33.59 12.05 -6.80
CA ALA A 672 34.65 13.02 -6.48
C ALA A 672 35.54 13.41 -7.70
N SER A 673 35.10 13.10 -8.92
CA SER A 673 35.82 13.27 -10.19
C SER A 673 35.41 14.54 -10.97
N LEU A 674 34.41 15.30 -10.50
CA LEU A 674 34.09 16.65 -11.04
C LEU A 674 35.15 17.68 -10.61
N ASN A 675 36.39 17.46 -11.04
CA ASN A 675 37.57 18.26 -10.80
C ASN A 675 38.37 18.35 -12.10
N TYR A 676 38.94 19.52 -12.40
CA TYR A 676 39.72 19.70 -13.63
C TYR A 676 41.07 18.96 -13.51
N VAL A 677 41.29 17.98 -14.37
CA VAL A 677 42.56 17.23 -14.47
C VAL A 677 43.27 17.61 -15.77
N PRO A 678 44.48 18.19 -15.72
CA PRO A 678 45.25 18.50 -16.93
C PRO A 678 45.73 17.19 -17.61
N PRO A 679 45.79 17.14 -18.95
CA PRO A 679 46.00 15.90 -19.70
C PRO A 679 47.38 15.26 -19.46
N PRO A 680 47.46 13.95 -19.12
CA PRO A 680 48.73 13.24 -18.92
C PRO A 680 49.36 12.72 -20.23
N PRO A 681 50.68 12.46 -20.25
CA PRO A 681 51.37 11.88 -21.41
C PRO A 681 51.08 10.37 -21.61
N PRO A 682 51.16 9.85 -22.86
CA PRO A 682 50.65 8.51 -23.20
C PRO A 682 51.59 7.33 -22.83
N PRO A 683 51.10 6.26 -22.17
CA PRO A 683 51.87 5.05 -21.85
C PRO A 683 51.59 3.83 -22.77
N PRO A 684 52.51 2.84 -22.87
CA PRO A 684 52.40 1.65 -23.74
C PRO A 684 51.72 0.40 -23.07
N PRO A 685 51.28 -0.61 -23.85
CA PRO A 685 50.39 -1.69 -23.38
C PRO A 685 51.08 -3.02 -22.96
N PRO A 686 50.46 -3.85 -22.08
CA PRO A 686 51.00 -5.13 -21.57
C PRO A 686 50.36 -6.43 -22.16
N PRO A 687 50.99 -7.62 -21.99
CA PRO A 687 50.53 -8.92 -22.54
C PRO A 687 49.77 -9.85 -21.55
N ARG A 688 49.15 -10.93 -22.06
CA ARG A 688 48.28 -11.90 -21.31
C ARG A 688 48.92 -13.29 -21.00
N PRO A 689 48.38 -14.08 -20.03
CA PRO A 689 48.88 -15.41 -19.60
C PRO A 689 48.06 -16.63 -20.13
N LYS A 690 48.46 -17.87 -19.73
CA LYS A 690 47.96 -19.19 -20.21
C LYS A 690 47.29 -20.05 -19.10
N VAL A 691 46.54 -21.11 -19.48
CA VAL A 691 45.71 -22.00 -18.61
C VAL A 691 45.82 -23.50 -18.99
N GLN A 692 45.53 -24.43 -18.06
CA GLN A 692 45.25 -25.89 -18.18
C GLN A 692 44.33 -26.35 -17.00
N PRO A 693 43.91 -27.64 -16.85
CA PRO A 693 42.93 -28.45 -17.62
C PRO A 693 41.71 -28.95 -16.75
N PRO A 694 40.69 -29.66 -17.30
CA PRO A 694 39.32 -29.71 -16.72
C PRO A 694 38.84 -31.02 -16.04
N GLN A 695 37.67 -30.96 -15.38
CA GLN A 695 36.88 -32.04 -14.75
C GLN A 695 35.33 -31.82 -14.99
N PRO A 696 34.38 -32.70 -14.53
CA PRO A 696 33.12 -33.03 -15.24
C PRO A 696 31.89 -32.10 -15.05
N GLU A 697 30.75 -32.47 -15.66
CA GLU A 697 29.74 -31.53 -16.22
C GLU A 697 28.48 -31.19 -15.38
N ASN A 698 28.12 -29.89 -15.26
CA ASN A 698 26.80 -29.35 -14.82
C ASN A 698 26.43 -27.95 -15.45
N SER A 699 25.13 -27.58 -15.47
CA SER A 699 24.55 -26.44 -16.23
C SER A 699 24.18 -25.23 -15.33
N GLY A 700 24.29 -23.95 -15.72
CA GLY A 700 23.36 -23.38 -16.71
C GLY A 700 23.76 -22.29 -17.74
N ASP A 701 22.77 -21.85 -18.52
CA ASP A 701 22.92 -21.23 -19.85
C ASP A 701 22.99 -19.70 -19.94
N CYS A 702 23.90 -19.19 -20.79
CA CYS A 702 24.31 -17.78 -20.83
C CYS A 702 25.11 -17.39 -22.12
N LEU A 703 25.45 -16.09 -22.21
CA LEU A 703 26.39 -15.48 -23.16
C LEU A 703 27.82 -15.32 -22.58
N LYS A 704 28.84 -15.30 -23.45
CA LYS A 704 30.25 -15.14 -23.07
C LYS A 704 30.64 -13.67 -22.81
N ALA A 705 31.58 -13.43 -21.89
CA ALA A 705 32.25 -12.12 -21.81
C ALA A 705 32.81 -11.66 -23.17
N GLY A 706 32.69 -10.37 -23.47
CA GLY A 706 33.01 -9.76 -24.75
C GLY A 706 31.90 -9.87 -25.82
N THR A 707 30.76 -10.49 -25.51
CA THR A 707 29.59 -10.47 -26.41
C THR A 707 29.03 -9.06 -26.51
N LEU A 708 28.89 -8.53 -27.72
CA LEU A 708 28.47 -7.15 -27.97
C LEU A 708 26.95 -7.03 -28.01
N ILE A 709 26.36 -6.30 -27.06
CA ILE A 709 24.94 -6.00 -26.95
C ILE A 709 24.64 -4.67 -27.63
N MET A 710 23.56 -4.59 -28.40
CA MET A 710 23.14 -3.38 -29.11
C MET A 710 22.35 -2.44 -28.18
N SER A 711 22.94 -1.30 -27.81
CA SER A 711 22.25 -0.26 -27.03
C SER A 711 21.22 0.50 -27.88
N SER A 712 20.27 1.18 -27.22
CA SER A 712 19.15 1.86 -27.90
C SER A 712 19.55 3.06 -28.77
N ASP A 713 20.75 3.59 -28.55
CA ASP A 713 21.39 4.64 -29.34
C ASP A 713 22.17 4.09 -30.57
N GLY A 714 22.23 2.77 -30.74
CA GLY A 714 22.91 2.10 -31.84
C GLY A 714 24.39 1.79 -31.59
N HIS A 715 24.92 2.06 -30.39
CA HIS A 715 26.24 1.59 -29.99
C HIS A 715 26.25 0.08 -29.67
N GLN A 716 27.44 -0.49 -29.54
CA GLN A 716 27.66 -1.89 -29.18
C GLN A 716 28.56 -1.96 -27.95
N LEU A 717 28.02 -2.50 -26.86
CA LEU A 717 28.69 -2.58 -25.56
C LEU A 717 28.94 -4.05 -25.19
N PRO A 718 30.12 -4.43 -24.68
CA PRO A 718 30.35 -5.75 -24.12
C PRO A 718 29.36 -6.06 -23.01
N ILE A 719 28.84 -7.29 -22.95
CA ILE A 719 27.81 -7.70 -21.99
C ILE A 719 28.24 -7.52 -20.53
N GLU A 720 29.54 -7.66 -20.22
CA GLU A 720 30.12 -7.39 -18.92
C GLU A 720 30.09 -5.90 -18.52
N MET A 721 29.78 -5.00 -19.44
CA MET A 721 29.57 -3.57 -19.20
C MET A 721 28.09 -3.20 -19.01
N ILE A 722 27.16 -4.01 -19.51
CA ILE A 722 25.71 -3.82 -19.36
C ILE A 722 25.28 -3.91 -17.89
N ARG A 723 24.32 -3.09 -17.46
CA ARG A 723 23.76 -3.00 -16.10
C ARG A 723 22.24 -3.01 -16.13
N SER A 724 21.62 -3.27 -14.99
CA SER A 724 20.20 -2.95 -14.80
C SER A 724 19.98 -1.44 -14.99
N GLY A 725 18.91 -1.07 -15.69
CA GLY A 725 18.60 0.30 -16.10
C GLY A 725 19.05 0.66 -17.52
N ASP A 726 20.00 -0.06 -18.13
CA ASP A 726 20.48 0.25 -19.47
C ASP A 726 19.39 0.03 -20.53
N MET A 727 19.36 0.89 -21.56
CA MET A 727 18.40 0.80 -22.66
C MET A 727 19.04 0.13 -23.88
N ILE A 728 18.48 -0.99 -24.32
CA ILE A 728 18.97 -1.81 -25.45
C ILE A 728 17.88 -2.03 -26.51
N LEU A 729 18.20 -2.64 -27.66
CA LEU A 729 17.23 -2.86 -28.74
C LEU A 729 16.67 -4.30 -28.78
N ASP A 730 15.35 -4.40 -28.91
CA ASP A 730 14.61 -5.67 -29.13
C ASP A 730 14.51 -6.07 -30.62
N ILE A 731 13.86 -7.21 -30.91
CA ILE A 731 13.59 -7.69 -32.29
C ILE A 731 12.80 -6.71 -33.16
N LYS A 732 12.00 -5.81 -32.55
CA LYS A 732 11.22 -4.77 -33.24
C LYS A 732 12.04 -3.48 -33.43
N LEU A 733 13.30 -3.44 -32.96
CA LEU A 733 14.16 -2.26 -32.87
C LEU A 733 13.54 -1.15 -32.01
N LYS A 734 12.75 -1.54 -31.00
CA LYS A 734 12.32 -0.64 -29.93
C LYS A 734 13.35 -0.65 -28.80
N PRO A 735 13.61 0.51 -28.15
CA PRO A 735 14.30 0.54 -26.87
C PRO A 735 13.54 -0.28 -25.82
N CYS A 736 14.23 -1.19 -25.14
CA CYS A 736 13.76 -1.92 -23.97
C CYS A 736 14.76 -1.77 -22.82
N LYS A 737 14.28 -1.80 -21.59
CA LYS A 737 15.10 -1.62 -20.40
C LYS A 737 15.67 -2.97 -19.95
N VAL A 738 16.96 -3.02 -19.62
CA VAL A 738 17.55 -4.15 -18.91
C VAL A 738 17.06 -4.10 -17.46
N ILE A 739 16.29 -5.10 -17.05
CA ILE A 739 15.85 -5.29 -15.66
C ILE A 739 16.96 -5.94 -14.84
N GLY A 740 17.77 -6.83 -15.45
CA GLY A 740 18.84 -7.51 -14.74
C GLY A 740 19.94 -8.06 -15.60
N VAL A 741 21.11 -8.20 -14.98
CA VAL A 741 22.29 -8.85 -15.55
C VAL A 741 22.78 -9.88 -14.55
N ILE A 742 22.44 -11.14 -14.80
CA ILE A 742 22.82 -12.27 -13.94
C ILE A 742 24.20 -12.77 -14.39
N TYR A 743 25.08 -12.95 -13.42
CA TYR A 743 26.43 -13.49 -13.60
C TYR A 743 26.47 -14.96 -13.14
N MET A 744 27.01 -15.84 -13.98
CA MET A 744 27.26 -17.24 -13.65
C MET A 744 28.66 -17.66 -14.10
N LEU A 745 29.11 -18.83 -13.61
CA LEU A 745 30.33 -19.47 -14.08
C LEU A 745 30.01 -20.44 -15.22
N LEU A 746 30.90 -20.52 -16.21
CA LEU A 746 30.78 -21.45 -17.34
C LEU A 746 30.70 -22.91 -16.86
N ASP A 747 31.40 -23.21 -15.76
CA ASP A 747 31.65 -24.55 -15.26
C ASP A 747 32.22 -25.46 -16.35
N CYS A 748 31.46 -26.45 -16.80
CA CYS A 748 31.92 -27.43 -17.79
C CYS A 748 31.56 -27.10 -19.24
N LYS A 749 30.74 -26.06 -19.45
CA LYS A 749 30.03 -25.87 -20.72
C LYS A 749 31.00 -25.51 -21.84
N LYS A 750 30.59 -25.85 -23.06
CA LYS A 750 31.27 -25.40 -24.26
C LYS A 750 30.53 -24.22 -24.86
N PHE A 751 31.30 -23.27 -25.41
CA PHE A 751 30.72 -22.21 -26.21
C PHE A 751 30.41 -22.73 -27.62
N HIS A 752 29.44 -22.07 -28.24
CA HIS A 752 28.97 -22.27 -29.58
C HIS A 752 28.97 -20.93 -30.32
N GLY A 753 29.00 -20.98 -31.64
CA GLY A 753 29.12 -19.81 -32.50
C GLY A 753 28.54 -20.03 -33.89
N PHE A 754 28.14 -18.94 -34.54
CA PHE A 754 27.74 -18.95 -35.96
C PHE A 754 28.94 -18.85 -36.92
N SER A 755 30.16 -18.79 -36.38
CA SER A 755 31.41 -18.98 -37.10
C SER A 755 32.44 -19.67 -36.20
N LYS A 756 33.43 -20.34 -36.80
CA LYS A 756 34.52 -21.00 -36.06
C LYS A 756 35.39 -20.06 -35.21
N THR A 757 35.33 -18.75 -35.47
CA THR A 757 36.16 -17.72 -34.82
C THR A 757 35.38 -16.85 -33.84
N ASN A 758 34.05 -16.93 -33.83
CA ASN A 758 33.19 -16.17 -32.92
C ASN A 758 32.18 -17.10 -32.21
N CYS A 759 32.69 -17.81 -31.20
CA CYS A 759 31.88 -18.60 -30.27
C CYS A 759 31.63 -17.79 -28.99
N PHE A 760 30.35 -17.54 -28.70
CA PHE A 760 29.91 -16.53 -27.73
C PHE A 760 28.67 -16.89 -26.89
N PHE A 761 28.09 -18.09 -27.07
CA PHE A 761 26.90 -18.54 -26.35
C PHE A 761 27.01 -20.00 -25.89
N THR A 762 26.35 -20.41 -24.81
CA THR A 762 26.33 -21.82 -24.34
C THR A 762 25.28 -22.65 -25.09
N GLY A 763 25.29 -23.97 -24.86
CA GLY A 763 24.43 -24.92 -25.59
C GLY A 763 22.93 -24.62 -25.52
N GLY A 764 22.42 -24.20 -24.37
CA GLY A 764 21.01 -23.86 -24.19
C GLY A 764 20.66 -22.37 -24.37
N HIS A 765 21.52 -21.55 -24.96
CA HIS A 765 21.15 -20.16 -25.26
C HIS A 765 20.15 -20.06 -26.43
N ILE A 766 19.15 -19.18 -26.31
CA ILE A 766 18.01 -19.09 -27.24
C ILE A 766 18.23 -18.03 -28.34
N PHE A 767 17.94 -18.40 -29.59
CA PHE A 767 17.86 -17.49 -30.73
C PHE A 767 16.46 -17.44 -31.35
N ALA A 768 16.05 -16.29 -31.87
CA ALA A 768 14.80 -16.17 -32.63
C ALA A 768 15.00 -16.61 -34.10
N ARG A 769 14.11 -17.49 -34.60
CA ARG A 769 14.12 -17.93 -36.01
C ARG A 769 13.64 -16.85 -36.97
N ASP A 770 12.46 -16.30 -36.67
CA ASP A 770 11.75 -15.27 -37.43
C ASP A 770 10.71 -14.59 -36.51
N LYS A 771 9.62 -14.04 -37.06
CA LYS A 771 8.54 -13.38 -36.30
C LYS A 771 7.45 -14.33 -35.79
N SER A 772 7.56 -15.65 -35.99
CA SER A 772 6.52 -16.64 -35.68
C SER A 772 6.53 -17.19 -34.24
N ASN A 773 7.32 -16.61 -33.33
CA ASN A 773 7.59 -17.13 -31.99
C ASN A 773 8.22 -18.54 -31.96
N GLU A 774 8.85 -18.98 -33.06
CA GLU A 774 9.73 -20.16 -33.06
C GLU A 774 11.16 -19.77 -32.65
N PHE A 775 11.73 -20.58 -31.76
CA PHE A 775 13.00 -20.34 -31.09
C PHE A 775 13.95 -21.53 -31.26
N PHE A 776 15.23 -21.24 -31.15
CA PHE A 776 16.30 -22.15 -31.53
C PHE A 776 17.34 -22.29 -30.43
N VAL A 777 17.74 -23.54 -30.14
CA VAL A 777 18.69 -23.92 -29.09
C VAL A 777 19.62 -25.05 -29.56
N VAL A 778 20.84 -25.18 -29.03
CA VAL A 778 21.75 -26.29 -29.39
C VAL A 778 21.51 -27.54 -28.52
N SER A 779 21.14 -27.34 -27.25
CA SER A 779 20.70 -28.40 -26.35
C SER A 779 19.40 -27.99 -25.66
N LYS A 780 18.32 -28.72 -25.94
CA LYS A 780 17.03 -28.53 -25.29
C LYS A 780 17.03 -29.11 -23.87
N GLU A 781 17.82 -30.14 -23.63
CA GLU A 781 18.04 -30.71 -22.30
C GLU A 781 18.71 -29.71 -21.34
N ALA A 782 19.79 -29.04 -21.79
CA ALA A 782 20.50 -28.04 -20.97
C ALA A 782 19.56 -26.91 -20.52
N ILE A 783 18.86 -26.29 -21.46
CA ILE A 783 17.99 -25.16 -21.14
C ILE A 783 16.78 -25.56 -20.29
N LEU A 784 16.24 -26.78 -20.44
CA LEU A 784 15.13 -27.26 -19.60
C LEU A 784 15.51 -27.50 -18.15
N LYS A 785 16.79 -27.82 -17.88
CA LYS A 785 17.33 -27.99 -16.53
C LYS A 785 17.47 -26.66 -15.78
N ASP A 786 17.68 -25.57 -16.51
CA ASP A 786 17.84 -24.23 -15.92
C ASP A 786 16.56 -23.39 -16.00
N ASN A 787 15.69 -23.70 -16.97
CA ASN A 787 14.51 -22.93 -17.31
C ASN A 787 13.34 -23.85 -17.74
N PRO A 788 12.59 -24.42 -16.78
CA PRO A 788 11.50 -25.35 -17.07
C PRO A 788 10.36 -24.74 -17.90
N PHE A 789 10.18 -23.41 -17.89
CA PHE A 789 9.19 -22.70 -18.69
C PHE A 789 9.38 -22.87 -20.21
N ILE A 790 10.57 -23.27 -20.65
CA ILE A 790 10.88 -23.55 -22.06
C ILE A 790 9.98 -24.63 -22.68
N ASN A 791 9.38 -25.52 -21.88
CA ASN A 791 8.37 -26.46 -22.36
C ASN A 791 7.10 -25.80 -22.93
N GLU A 792 6.81 -24.55 -22.57
CA GLU A 792 5.68 -23.78 -23.11
C GLU A 792 6.06 -22.87 -24.30
N LEU A 793 7.33 -22.86 -24.69
CA LEU A 793 7.82 -22.13 -25.85
C LEU A 793 8.06 -23.10 -27.01
N ASN A 794 7.87 -22.63 -28.24
CA ASN A 794 8.18 -23.39 -29.45
C ASN A 794 9.70 -23.41 -29.70
N VAL A 795 10.45 -24.11 -28.84
CA VAL A 795 11.90 -24.26 -28.92
C VAL A 795 12.29 -25.55 -29.62
N VAL A 796 13.02 -25.38 -30.73
CA VAL A 796 13.56 -26.44 -31.59
C VAL A 796 15.05 -26.61 -31.32
N GLU A 797 15.46 -27.86 -31.09
CA GLU A 797 16.87 -28.23 -30.90
C GLU A 797 17.61 -28.36 -32.24
N ILE A 798 18.86 -27.92 -32.28
CA ILE A 798 19.67 -27.82 -33.48
C ILE A 798 20.95 -28.63 -33.34
N LYS A 799 21.23 -29.48 -34.33
CA LYS A 799 22.44 -30.29 -34.32
C LYS A 799 23.66 -29.47 -34.76
N PRO A 800 24.86 -29.67 -34.17
CA PRO A 800 26.08 -29.05 -34.65
C PRO A 800 26.31 -29.31 -36.15
N ASN A 801 26.82 -28.30 -36.87
CA ASN A 801 26.97 -28.27 -38.33
C ASN A 801 25.65 -28.24 -39.15
N GLN A 802 24.48 -28.18 -38.53
CA GLN A 802 23.22 -27.93 -39.23
C GLN A 802 23.13 -26.46 -39.68
N SER A 803 22.65 -26.23 -40.90
CA SER A 803 22.29 -24.88 -41.37
C SER A 803 20.87 -24.54 -40.94
N ILE A 804 20.69 -23.37 -40.32
CA ILE A 804 19.41 -22.86 -39.81
C ILE A 804 19.21 -21.40 -40.23
N LYS A 805 17.99 -20.87 -40.10
CA LYS A 805 17.70 -19.43 -40.28
C LYS A 805 17.53 -18.76 -38.92
N VAL A 806 18.37 -17.78 -38.60
CA VAL A 806 18.22 -16.97 -37.38
C VAL A 806 18.03 -15.51 -37.73
N MET A 807 17.33 -14.77 -36.86
CA MET A 807 17.17 -13.33 -37.00
C MET A 807 18.48 -12.61 -36.68
N LYS A 808 18.91 -11.74 -37.59
CA LYS A 808 20.15 -10.97 -37.52
C LYS A 808 19.90 -9.50 -37.88
N PHE A 809 20.37 -8.62 -37.02
CA PHE A 809 20.45 -7.18 -37.26
C PHE A 809 21.44 -6.88 -38.38
N LYS A 810 21.04 -6.03 -39.34
CA LYS A 810 21.93 -5.49 -40.36
C LYS A 810 21.89 -3.97 -40.36
N ASN A 811 23.07 -3.38 -40.27
CA ASN A 811 23.28 -1.96 -40.55
C ASN A 811 23.51 -1.80 -42.06
N ASP A 812 22.48 -1.39 -42.80
CA ASP A 812 22.60 -0.99 -44.21
C ASP A 812 23.02 0.49 -44.21
N SER A 813 24.19 0.81 -44.78
CA SER A 813 24.94 2.07 -44.59
C SER A 813 24.34 3.27 -45.35
N GLY A 814 23.03 3.45 -45.24
CA GLY A 814 22.21 4.45 -45.92
C GLY A 814 20.70 4.19 -45.83
N LYS A 815 20.25 3.14 -45.12
CA LYS A 815 18.81 2.86 -44.90
C LYS A 815 18.51 2.62 -43.43
N LYS A 816 17.22 2.72 -43.08
CA LYS A 816 16.70 2.38 -41.75
C LYS A 816 17.17 0.98 -41.34
N HIS A 817 17.66 0.83 -40.11
CA HIS A 817 18.10 -0.45 -39.57
C HIS A 817 17.00 -1.52 -39.72
N ILE A 818 17.40 -2.76 -40.03
CA ILE A 818 16.50 -3.89 -40.22
C ILE A 818 17.03 -5.15 -39.54
N VAL A 819 16.09 -6.01 -39.14
CA VAL A 819 16.36 -7.39 -38.73
C VAL A 819 15.91 -8.32 -39.86
N VAL A 820 16.78 -9.23 -40.30
CA VAL A 820 16.53 -10.18 -41.39
C VAL A 820 16.87 -11.60 -40.97
N CYS A 821 16.22 -12.60 -41.54
CA CYS A 821 16.65 -13.99 -41.37
C CYS A 821 17.94 -14.24 -42.18
N GLU A 822 18.98 -14.77 -41.53
CA GLU A 822 20.22 -15.18 -42.18
C GLU A 822 20.45 -16.69 -41.99
N ASN A 823 20.92 -17.38 -43.05
CA ASN A 823 21.35 -18.77 -42.93
C ASN A 823 22.68 -18.81 -42.17
N VAL A 824 22.72 -19.54 -41.05
CA VAL A 824 23.93 -19.73 -40.23
C VAL A 824 24.17 -21.22 -39.97
N THR A 825 25.44 -21.56 -39.74
CA THR A 825 25.85 -22.91 -39.32
C THR A 825 26.38 -22.83 -37.89
N ILE A 826 25.92 -23.72 -37.02
CA ILE A 826 26.39 -23.76 -35.63
C ILE A 826 27.68 -24.56 -35.53
N TYR A 827 28.72 -23.91 -35.02
CA TYR A 827 30.00 -24.49 -34.66
C TYR A 827 30.10 -24.65 -33.15
N LYS A 828 30.75 -25.73 -32.71
CA LYS A 828 31.12 -25.99 -31.33
C LYS A 828 32.55 -25.51 -31.11
N ASP A 829 32.80 -24.78 -30.03
CA ASP A 829 34.14 -24.38 -29.65
C ASP A 829 34.83 -25.55 -28.93
N GLU A 830 35.97 -26.00 -29.46
CA GLU A 830 36.79 -27.04 -28.85
C GLU A 830 37.93 -26.45 -27.99
N THR A 831 37.99 -25.12 -27.86
CA THR A 831 38.86 -24.44 -26.88
C THR A 831 38.47 -24.88 -25.47
N LYS A 832 39.46 -25.28 -24.67
CA LYS A 832 39.26 -25.53 -23.23
C LYS A 832 39.26 -24.19 -22.49
N TYR A 833 38.11 -23.86 -21.91
CA TYR A 833 37.93 -22.70 -21.05
C TYR A 833 38.15 -23.08 -19.58
N ASP A 834 38.45 -22.08 -18.74
CA ASP A 834 38.46 -22.26 -17.29
C ASP A 834 37.01 -22.39 -16.78
N SER A 835 36.75 -23.23 -15.78
CA SER A 835 35.39 -23.38 -15.23
C SER A 835 34.88 -22.12 -14.52
N THR A 836 35.79 -21.23 -14.10
CA THR A 836 35.49 -19.88 -13.60
C THR A 836 35.25 -18.84 -14.70
N THR A 837 35.29 -19.22 -15.98
CA THR A 837 35.03 -18.29 -17.09
C THR A 837 33.63 -17.68 -16.91
N PRO A 838 33.50 -16.35 -16.88
CA PRO A 838 32.21 -15.73 -16.61
C PRO A 838 31.28 -15.81 -17.81
N VAL A 839 30.01 -16.08 -17.52
CA VAL A 839 28.91 -16.10 -18.49
C VAL A 839 27.73 -15.29 -17.94
N TYR A 840 26.98 -14.66 -18.85
CA TYR A 840 26.02 -13.60 -18.54
C TYR A 840 24.62 -13.91 -19.09
N PHE A 841 23.62 -13.69 -18.26
CA PHE A 841 22.20 -13.75 -18.59
C PHE A 841 21.58 -12.35 -18.43
N LEU A 842 20.65 -11.98 -19.31
CA LEU A 842 20.03 -10.65 -19.36
C LEU A 842 18.53 -10.78 -19.21
N ILE A 843 17.93 -10.04 -18.29
CA ILE A 843 16.47 -9.91 -18.14
C ILE A 843 16.08 -8.56 -18.72
N VAL A 844 15.09 -8.52 -19.63
CA VAL A 844 14.70 -7.31 -20.36
C VAL A 844 13.20 -7.05 -20.27
N GLU A 845 12.83 -5.78 -20.09
CA GLU A 845 11.46 -5.27 -20.13
C GLU A 845 11.03 -5.05 -21.59
N SER A 846 10.68 -6.14 -22.28
CA SER A 846 10.16 -6.12 -23.64
C SER A 846 8.99 -7.09 -23.78
N GLU A 847 7.94 -6.66 -24.49
CA GLU A 847 6.81 -7.52 -24.96
C GLU A 847 7.28 -8.83 -25.62
N THR A 848 8.52 -8.87 -26.13
CA THR A 848 9.06 -10.03 -26.85
C THR A 848 10.12 -10.81 -26.07
N GLY A 849 10.60 -10.31 -24.92
CA GLY A 849 11.74 -10.88 -24.18
C GLY A 849 13.07 -10.89 -24.96
N THR A 850 13.14 -10.24 -26.12
CA THR A 850 14.30 -10.32 -27.03
C THR A 850 15.23 -9.11 -26.94
N TYR A 851 16.48 -9.35 -27.32
CA TYR A 851 17.52 -8.33 -27.47
C TYR A 851 18.53 -8.75 -28.54
N ILE A 852 19.44 -7.84 -28.93
CA ILE A 852 20.44 -8.11 -29.98
C ILE A 852 21.84 -8.30 -29.38
N ALA A 853 22.47 -9.46 -29.64
CA ALA A 853 23.82 -9.82 -29.19
C ALA A 853 24.70 -10.33 -30.35
N ASN A 854 25.90 -9.76 -30.52
CA ASN A 854 26.77 -9.96 -31.68
C ASN A 854 26.05 -9.82 -33.04
N GLY A 855 25.02 -8.96 -33.07
CA GLY A 855 24.14 -8.75 -34.22
C GLY A 855 23.05 -9.81 -34.42
N TYR A 856 22.93 -10.83 -33.57
CA TYR A 856 21.87 -11.85 -33.63
C TYR A 856 20.77 -11.55 -32.61
N VAL A 857 19.53 -11.94 -32.90
CA VAL A 857 18.41 -11.77 -31.96
C VAL A 857 18.37 -12.95 -31.00
N CYS A 858 18.66 -12.64 -29.75
CA CYS A 858 18.69 -13.54 -28.61
C CYS A 858 17.42 -13.39 -27.77
N ARG A 859 17.12 -14.40 -26.96
CA ARG A 859 16.08 -14.35 -25.93
C ARG A 859 16.61 -14.97 -24.64
N HIS A 860 16.23 -14.36 -23.53
CA HIS A 860 16.33 -14.92 -22.19
C HIS A 860 14.98 -14.72 -21.55
N GLU A 861 14.40 -15.79 -21.03
CA GLU A 861 13.02 -15.81 -20.58
C GLU A 861 12.96 -16.22 -19.11
N LEU A 862 12.20 -15.49 -18.32
CA LEU A 862 11.63 -15.98 -17.07
C LEU A 862 10.13 -16.17 -17.30
N PRO A 863 9.45 -17.10 -16.61
CA PRO A 863 8.02 -17.27 -16.77
C PRO A 863 7.32 -15.95 -16.43
N THR A 864 6.33 -15.57 -17.23
CA THR A 864 5.59 -14.33 -17.00
C THR A 864 4.55 -14.52 -15.91
N PHE A 865 4.19 -13.44 -15.20
CA PHE A 865 3.25 -13.52 -14.09
C PHE A 865 1.86 -13.99 -14.52
N GLU A 866 1.46 -13.72 -15.77
CA GLU A 866 0.19 -14.19 -16.35
C GLU A 866 0.14 -15.71 -16.55
N ARG A 867 1.29 -16.40 -16.50
CA ARG A 867 1.38 -17.84 -16.74
C ARG A 867 1.66 -18.65 -15.48
N TRP A 868 2.62 -18.22 -14.66
CA TRP A 868 3.04 -18.95 -13.44
C TRP A 868 2.86 -18.08 -12.17
N PRO A 869 1.68 -17.49 -11.93
CA PRO A 869 1.48 -16.49 -10.87
C PRO A 869 1.79 -17.03 -9.47
N ASN A 870 1.29 -18.24 -9.14
CA ASN A 870 1.43 -18.79 -7.79
C ASN A 870 2.84 -19.36 -7.57
N THR A 871 3.47 -19.91 -8.62
CA THR A 871 4.89 -20.32 -8.57
C THR A 871 5.81 -19.13 -8.34
N LEU A 872 5.58 -18.00 -9.01
CA LEU A 872 6.36 -16.78 -8.79
C LEU A 872 6.13 -16.15 -7.40
N ALA A 873 4.90 -16.21 -6.89
CA ALA A 873 4.60 -15.82 -5.51
C ALA A 873 5.30 -16.74 -4.49
N CYS A 874 5.35 -18.05 -4.74
CA CYS A 874 6.09 -19.00 -3.90
C CYS A 874 7.59 -18.67 -3.86
N PHE A 875 8.19 -18.41 -5.02
CA PHE A 875 9.58 -17.91 -5.08
C PHE A 875 9.76 -16.58 -4.35
N GLN A 876 8.79 -15.65 -4.45
CA GLN A 876 8.82 -14.40 -3.71
C GLN A 876 8.85 -14.61 -2.19
N GLU A 877 8.07 -15.55 -1.64
CA GLU A 877 8.10 -15.89 -0.21
C GLU A 877 9.43 -16.57 0.20
N ILE A 878 9.94 -17.51 -0.61
CA ILE A 878 11.25 -18.16 -0.38
C ILE A 878 12.37 -17.11 -0.32
N PHE A 879 12.38 -16.13 -1.22
CA PHE A 879 13.37 -15.05 -1.24
C PHE A 879 13.04 -13.90 -0.27
N ALA A 880 11.82 -13.79 0.26
CA ALA A 880 11.55 -12.88 1.38
C ALA A 880 12.18 -13.38 2.69
N SER A 881 12.36 -14.71 2.82
CA SER A 881 12.85 -15.35 4.05
C SER A 881 14.23 -14.88 4.51
N ASN A 882 14.32 -14.55 5.81
CA ASN A 882 15.56 -14.18 6.48
C ASN A 882 16.63 -15.28 6.42
N ILE A 883 16.23 -16.55 6.36
CA ILE A 883 17.14 -17.72 6.33
C ILE A 883 17.95 -17.74 5.04
N VAL A 884 17.29 -17.47 3.90
CA VAL A 884 17.93 -17.39 2.58
C VAL A 884 18.79 -16.12 2.47
N LYS A 885 18.39 -15.02 3.14
CA LYS A 885 19.16 -13.77 3.23
C LYS A 885 20.44 -13.96 4.05
N GLN A 886 20.34 -14.47 5.27
CA GLN A 886 21.49 -14.66 6.17
C GLN A 886 22.55 -15.61 5.60
N ASN A 887 22.13 -16.69 4.94
CA ASN A 887 23.06 -17.67 4.35
C ASN A 887 23.86 -17.17 3.13
N SER A 888 23.56 -15.98 2.59
CA SER A 888 24.22 -15.45 1.38
C SER A 888 25.09 -14.22 1.61
N ILE A 889 24.82 -13.43 2.66
CA ILE A 889 25.47 -12.13 2.87
C ILE A 889 26.99 -12.28 2.93
N GLY A 890 27.68 -11.57 2.04
CA GLY A 890 29.15 -11.55 1.95
C GLY A 890 29.82 -12.75 1.25
N ARG A 891 29.07 -13.77 0.80
CA ARG A 891 29.66 -14.93 0.09
C ARG A 891 29.93 -14.60 -1.38
N LYS A 892 31.18 -14.75 -1.83
CA LYS A 892 31.56 -14.66 -3.25
C LYS A 892 31.19 -15.94 -3.99
N LEU A 893 30.65 -15.81 -5.20
CA LEU A 893 30.43 -16.95 -6.10
C LEU A 893 31.77 -17.51 -6.59
N THR A 894 32.04 -18.76 -6.23
CA THR A 894 33.23 -19.56 -6.57
C THR A 894 32.80 -20.98 -6.96
N PRO A 895 33.64 -21.80 -7.61
CA PRO A 895 33.28 -23.19 -7.93
C PRO A 895 32.93 -24.06 -6.70
N SER A 896 33.50 -23.80 -5.53
CA SER A 896 33.14 -24.52 -4.30
C SER A 896 31.79 -24.08 -3.74
N THR A 897 31.46 -22.78 -3.77
CA THR A 897 30.13 -22.31 -3.34
C THR A 897 29.04 -22.68 -4.35
N LEU A 898 29.35 -22.69 -5.66
CA LEU A 898 28.43 -23.17 -6.70
C LEU A 898 28.04 -24.64 -6.43
N ARG A 899 29.03 -25.52 -6.25
CA ARG A 899 28.77 -26.93 -5.88
C ARG A 899 28.05 -27.10 -4.54
N ARG A 900 28.16 -26.15 -3.60
CA ARG A 900 27.35 -26.15 -2.36
C ARG A 900 25.90 -25.76 -2.65
N ILE A 901 25.68 -24.73 -3.47
CA ILE A 901 24.33 -24.33 -3.93
C ILE A 901 23.66 -25.49 -4.67
N GLU A 902 24.34 -26.11 -5.64
CA GLU A 902 23.81 -27.26 -6.39
C GLU A 902 23.36 -28.38 -5.45
N LYS A 903 24.17 -28.78 -4.46
CA LYS A 903 23.79 -29.79 -3.47
C LYS A 903 22.59 -29.40 -2.61
N ILE A 904 22.46 -28.14 -2.21
CA ILE A 904 21.29 -27.65 -1.45
C ILE A 904 20.05 -27.76 -2.33
N VAL A 905 20.12 -27.28 -3.58
CA VAL A 905 18.98 -27.24 -4.49
C VAL A 905 18.58 -28.65 -4.95
N ASP A 906 19.53 -29.51 -5.29
CA ASP A 906 19.26 -30.91 -5.63
C ASP A 906 18.64 -31.65 -4.43
N HIS A 907 19.08 -31.38 -3.18
CA HIS A 907 18.42 -31.92 -1.98
C HIS A 907 16.99 -31.41 -1.82
N VAL A 908 16.74 -30.11 -1.99
CA VAL A 908 15.38 -29.53 -1.92
C VAL A 908 14.48 -30.13 -2.99
N ALA A 909 14.98 -30.30 -4.22
CA ALA A 909 14.25 -30.94 -5.31
C ALA A 909 13.92 -32.41 -4.99
N GLU A 910 14.89 -33.19 -4.51
CA GLU A 910 14.64 -34.57 -4.05
C GLU A 910 13.60 -34.65 -2.93
N GLN A 911 13.62 -33.74 -1.95
CA GLN A 911 12.62 -33.71 -0.88
C GLN A 911 11.23 -33.39 -1.44
N LEU A 912 11.13 -32.39 -2.33
CA LEU A 912 9.87 -31.99 -2.97
C LEU A 912 9.32 -33.12 -3.86
N GLU A 913 10.17 -33.80 -4.63
CA GLU A 913 9.80 -34.97 -5.45
C GLU A 913 9.40 -36.18 -4.59
N ARG A 914 10.08 -36.45 -3.46
CA ARG A 914 9.71 -37.53 -2.54
C ARG A 914 8.37 -37.26 -1.88
N GLU A 915 8.14 -36.05 -1.39
CA GLU A 915 6.87 -35.65 -0.78
C GLU A 915 5.73 -35.66 -1.81
N PHE A 916 5.96 -35.20 -3.04
CA PHE A 916 4.99 -35.31 -4.13
C PHE A 916 4.68 -36.76 -4.50
N SER A 917 5.71 -37.59 -4.71
CA SER A 917 5.56 -38.96 -5.22
C SER A 917 5.03 -39.95 -4.19
N SER A 918 5.39 -39.80 -2.91
CA SER A 918 5.00 -40.76 -1.87
C SER A 918 3.58 -40.55 -1.33
N LYS A 919 2.96 -39.41 -1.65
CA LYS A 919 1.96 -38.83 -0.74
C LYS A 919 0.73 -38.23 -1.42
N CYS A 920 0.54 -38.46 -2.73
CA CYS A 920 -0.64 -38.08 -3.52
C CYS A 920 -2.02 -38.57 -3.00
N GLU A 921 -2.08 -39.48 -2.01
CA GLU A 921 -3.34 -39.87 -1.33
C GLU A 921 -3.39 -39.49 0.16
N THR A 922 -2.26 -39.29 0.85
CA THR A 922 -2.18 -39.05 2.31
C THR A 922 -1.79 -37.63 2.72
N PHE A 923 -1.00 -36.91 1.92
CA PHE A 923 -0.56 -35.53 2.21
C PHE A 923 -1.73 -34.57 2.41
N PHE A 924 -2.78 -34.77 1.60
CA PHE A 924 -4.01 -34.00 1.65
C PHE A 924 -4.83 -34.22 2.93
N ASN A 925 -4.62 -35.33 3.66
CA ASN A 925 -5.34 -35.62 4.90
C ASN A 925 -4.59 -35.16 6.16
N ASP A 926 -3.25 -35.21 6.16
CA ASP A 926 -2.45 -34.73 7.31
C ASP A 926 -2.46 -33.19 7.40
N ILE A 927 -2.45 -32.49 6.25
CA ILE A 927 -2.48 -31.02 6.22
C ILE A 927 -3.84 -30.46 6.65
N THR A 928 -4.95 -31.16 6.40
CA THR A 928 -6.28 -30.77 6.89
C THR A 928 -6.44 -30.88 8.41
N ASN A 929 -5.56 -31.61 9.11
CA ASN A 929 -5.62 -31.75 10.56
C ASN A 929 -4.86 -30.65 11.32
N THR A 930 -4.03 -29.85 10.65
CA THR A 930 -3.31 -28.72 11.26
C THR A 930 -4.09 -27.40 11.10
N GLY A 931 -5.29 -27.32 11.68
CA GLY A 931 -5.95 -26.12 12.22
C GLY A 931 -5.95 -24.77 11.49
N HIS A 932 -5.56 -24.70 10.22
CA HIS A 932 -5.52 -23.46 9.43
C HIS A 932 -6.65 -23.48 8.41
N GLU A 933 -7.49 -22.45 8.46
CA GLU A 933 -8.71 -22.36 7.68
C GLU A 933 -8.44 -22.36 6.18
N ASN A 934 -9.41 -22.89 5.41
CA ASN A 934 -9.41 -22.81 3.95
C ASN A 934 -9.70 -21.36 3.50
N ILE A 935 -8.69 -20.50 3.59
CA ILE A 935 -8.75 -19.13 3.09
C ILE A 935 -8.75 -19.18 1.55
N SER A 936 -9.93 -19.37 0.97
CA SER A 936 -10.22 -19.14 -0.45
C SER A 936 -10.29 -17.65 -0.77
N THR A 937 -9.35 -16.85 -0.26
CA THR A 937 -9.07 -15.56 -0.86
C THR A 937 -8.46 -15.84 -2.23
N LYS A 938 -9.06 -15.28 -3.29
CA LYS A 938 -8.27 -14.94 -4.47
C LYS A 938 -7.09 -14.12 -3.95
N TYR A 939 -5.89 -14.70 -3.97
CA TYR A 939 -4.69 -13.97 -3.61
C TYR A 939 -4.66 -12.72 -4.49
N THR A 940 -4.81 -11.56 -3.88
CA THR A 940 -4.64 -10.29 -4.60
C THR A 940 -3.21 -10.34 -5.11
N ILE A 941 -3.05 -10.29 -6.43
CA ILE A 941 -1.76 -10.38 -7.12
C ILE A 941 -0.73 -9.60 -6.30
N PRO A 942 0.34 -10.25 -5.79
CA PRO A 942 1.35 -9.58 -4.97
C PRO A 942 1.75 -8.30 -5.68
N ASP A 943 1.82 -7.18 -4.95
CA ASP A 943 2.16 -5.90 -5.56
C ASP A 943 3.42 -6.08 -6.41
N LEU A 944 3.28 -5.81 -7.71
CA LEU A 944 4.34 -6.01 -8.69
C LEU A 944 5.61 -5.26 -8.28
N SER A 945 5.47 -4.16 -7.51
CA SER A 945 6.58 -3.43 -6.91
C SER A 945 7.39 -4.26 -5.89
N SER A 946 6.74 -5.11 -5.10
CA SER A 946 7.36 -6.00 -4.11
C SER A 946 8.09 -7.16 -4.78
N TYR A 947 7.46 -7.78 -5.79
CA TYR A 947 8.12 -8.80 -6.62
C TYR A 947 9.35 -8.22 -7.34
N LEU A 948 9.22 -7.05 -7.98
CA LEU A 948 10.34 -6.37 -8.65
C LEU A 948 11.45 -5.97 -7.68
N THR A 949 11.12 -5.61 -6.44
CA THR A 949 12.11 -5.29 -5.40
C THR A 949 12.91 -6.54 -5.01
N ILE A 950 12.26 -7.66 -4.73
CA ILE A 950 12.93 -8.93 -4.39
C ILE A 950 13.74 -9.45 -5.59
N LEU A 951 13.20 -9.35 -6.80
CA LEU A 951 13.93 -9.70 -8.02
C LEU A 951 15.19 -8.83 -8.20
N THR A 952 15.11 -7.54 -7.92
CA THR A 952 16.26 -6.61 -7.97
C THR A 952 17.30 -6.97 -6.91
N GLU A 953 16.89 -7.18 -5.65
CA GLU A 953 17.79 -7.66 -4.57
C GLU A 953 18.50 -8.97 -4.96
N MET A 954 17.81 -9.86 -5.68
CA MET A 954 18.35 -11.14 -6.15
C MET A 954 19.32 -11.00 -7.34
N ILE A 955 19.05 -10.09 -8.27
CA ILE A 955 19.94 -9.81 -9.40
C ILE A 955 21.23 -9.12 -8.94
N GLU A 956 21.16 -8.20 -7.98
CA GLU A 956 22.33 -7.44 -7.51
C GLU A 956 23.36 -8.28 -6.75
N ASN A 957 22.99 -9.49 -6.31
CA ASN A 957 23.87 -10.42 -5.60
C ASN A 957 24.05 -11.72 -6.40
N ASN A 958 25.22 -11.91 -7.02
CA ASN A 958 25.56 -13.07 -7.85
C ASN A 958 25.36 -14.44 -7.17
N TYR A 959 25.49 -14.54 -5.84
CA TYR A 959 25.21 -15.78 -5.11
C TYR A 959 23.70 -16.05 -5.11
N TRP A 960 22.90 -15.01 -4.88
CA TRP A 960 21.44 -15.04 -4.88
C TRP A 960 20.85 -15.28 -6.25
N SER A 961 21.32 -14.59 -7.30
CA SER A 961 20.88 -14.85 -8.66
C SER A 961 21.16 -16.30 -9.09
N THR A 962 22.31 -16.85 -8.70
CA THR A 962 22.68 -18.24 -9.01
C THR A 962 21.82 -19.24 -8.22
N PHE A 963 21.61 -19.01 -6.93
CA PHE A 963 20.71 -19.82 -6.11
C PHE A 963 19.27 -19.78 -6.65
N GLY A 964 18.78 -18.59 -6.99
CA GLY A 964 17.46 -18.34 -7.57
C GLY A 964 17.24 -19.03 -8.91
N MET A 965 18.20 -18.92 -9.83
CA MET A 965 18.13 -19.63 -11.12
C MET A 965 18.18 -21.15 -10.96
N LEU A 966 18.99 -21.68 -10.04
CA LEU A 966 19.07 -23.13 -9.83
C LEU A 966 17.79 -23.68 -9.15
N ILE A 967 17.27 -23.03 -8.11
CA ILE A 967 16.02 -23.46 -7.47
C ILE A 967 14.82 -23.30 -8.41
N TYR A 968 14.82 -22.27 -9.26
CA TYR A 968 13.88 -22.15 -10.36
C TYR A 968 13.99 -23.30 -11.36
N GLY A 969 15.21 -23.59 -11.84
CA GLY A 969 15.49 -24.67 -12.79
C GLY A 969 15.05 -26.05 -12.31
N ARG A 970 15.36 -26.38 -11.05
CA ARG A 970 15.04 -27.68 -10.44
C ARG A 970 13.61 -27.81 -9.95
N CYS A 971 13.10 -26.82 -9.21
CA CYS A 971 11.82 -26.93 -8.52
C CYS A 971 10.66 -26.28 -9.29
N GLY A 972 10.93 -25.44 -10.29
CA GLY A 972 9.90 -24.61 -10.95
C GLY A 972 8.75 -25.40 -11.58
N ASN A 973 9.03 -26.51 -12.27
CA ASN A 973 7.96 -27.37 -12.81
C ASN A 973 7.13 -28.02 -11.69
N LEU A 974 7.77 -28.53 -10.64
CA LEU A 974 7.10 -29.19 -9.51
C LEU A 974 6.18 -28.20 -8.79
N ILE A 975 6.68 -26.99 -8.50
CA ILE A 975 5.89 -25.92 -7.87
C ILE A 975 4.73 -25.50 -8.79
N ARG A 976 4.94 -25.41 -10.11
CA ARG A 976 3.86 -25.11 -11.07
C ARG A 976 2.79 -26.20 -11.10
N GLU A 977 3.20 -27.47 -11.08
CA GLU A 977 2.28 -28.61 -11.05
C GLU A 977 1.44 -28.66 -9.77
N LEU A 978 2.00 -28.19 -8.64
CA LEU A 978 1.31 -28.07 -7.36
C LEU A 978 0.38 -26.83 -7.28
N LEU A 979 0.83 -25.66 -7.74
CA LEU A 979 0.15 -24.37 -7.46
C LEU A 979 -0.61 -23.74 -8.64
N ASP A 980 -0.13 -23.88 -9.88
CA ASP A 980 -0.69 -23.19 -11.05
C ASP A 980 -1.56 -24.13 -11.91
N ASN A 981 -1.33 -25.45 -11.86
CA ASN A 981 -2.20 -26.43 -12.49
C ASN A 981 -3.51 -26.60 -11.68
N GLN A 982 -4.65 -26.29 -12.31
CA GLN A 982 -6.01 -26.24 -11.70
C GLN A 982 -6.55 -27.55 -11.05
N LYS A 983 -5.77 -28.63 -10.95
CA LYS A 983 -6.21 -29.92 -10.41
C LYS A 983 -5.86 -30.13 -8.92
N GLN A 984 -5.06 -29.27 -8.30
CA GLN A 984 -4.51 -29.49 -6.95
C GLN A 984 -4.56 -28.25 -6.02
N GLN A 985 -5.62 -27.43 -6.10
CA GLN A 985 -5.77 -26.17 -5.32
C GLN A 985 -6.05 -26.34 -3.80
N THR A 986 -5.49 -27.38 -3.16
CA THR A 986 -5.61 -27.62 -1.70
C THR A 986 -4.35 -27.25 -0.92
N ILE A 987 -3.27 -26.86 -1.60
CA ILE A 987 -1.99 -26.49 -0.99
C ILE A 987 -1.77 -24.98 -1.16
N SER A 988 -1.43 -24.27 -0.08
CA SER A 988 -1.15 -22.83 -0.14
C SER A 988 0.28 -22.54 -0.59
N ILE A 989 0.48 -21.34 -1.15
CA ILE A 989 1.79 -20.82 -1.57
C ILE A 989 2.79 -20.91 -0.41
N SER A 990 2.39 -20.41 0.76
CA SER A 990 3.23 -20.37 1.96
C SER A 990 3.58 -21.75 2.50
N GLN A 991 2.72 -22.77 2.35
CA GLN A 991 3.06 -24.14 2.76
C GLN A 991 4.24 -24.71 1.95
N ILE A 992 4.28 -24.45 0.64
CA ILE A 992 5.39 -24.89 -0.22
C ILE A 992 6.64 -24.06 0.03
N ALA A 993 6.49 -22.74 0.21
CA ALA A 993 7.60 -21.87 0.56
C ALA A 993 8.26 -22.29 1.89
N ASP A 994 7.46 -22.51 2.94
CA ASP A 994 7.91 -23.01 4.24
C ASP A 994 8.60 -24.37 4.14
N PHE A 995 8.05 -25.30 3.36
CA PHE A 995 8.64 -26.61 3.16
C PHE A 995 10.03 -26.52 2.50
N ILE A 996 10.16 -25.67 1.49
CA ILE A 996 11.44 -25.40 0.81
C ILE A 996 12.42 -24.73 1.77
N ILE A 997 11.99 -23.72 2.54
CA ILE A 997 12.80 -23.03 3.54
C ILE A 997 13.33 -24.03 4.58
N LYS A 998 12.45 -24.84 5.20
CA LYS A 998 12.82 -25.87 6.18
C LYS A 998 13.77 -26.92 5.58
N SER A 999 13.61 -27.27 4.30
CA SER A 999 14.52 -28.18 3.60
C SER A 999 15.92 -27.59 3.42
N ILE A 1000 16.03 -26.27 3.20
CA ILE A 1000 17.31 -25.54 3.13
C ILE A 1000 17.96 -25.46 4.52
N GLU A 1001 17.19 -25.22 5.58
CA GLU A 1001 17.65 -25.24 6.98
C GLU A 1001 18.20 -26.62 7.36
N ASN A 1002 17.39 -27.67 7.21
CA ASN A 1002 17.76 -29.05 7.53
C ASN A 1002 19.04 -29.49 6.80
N PHE A 1003 19.24 -29.11 5.54
CA PHE A 1003 20.49 -29.41 4.83
C PHE A 1003 21.70 -28.70 5.46
N SER A 1004 21.50 -27.46 5.92
CA SER A 1004 22.54 -26.57 6.46
C SER A 1004 22.92 -26.89 7.90
N GLU A 1005 22.00 -27.43 8.71
CA GLU A 1005 22.32 -27.93 10.06
C GLU A 1005 23.12 -29.24 10.03
N ASN A 1006 22.91 -30.06 9.00
CA ASN A 1006 23.58 -31.35 8.83
C ASN A 1006 24.92 -31.26 8.05
N ASN A 1007 25.31 -30.10 7.48
CA ASN A 1007 26.51 -29.93 6.62
C ASN A 1007 27.23 -28.55 6.70
#